data_AF-A0A7C4L2K8-F1
#
_entry.id   AF-A0A7C4L2K8-F1
#
_cell.length_a   1.000
_cell.length_b   1.000
_cell.length_c   1.000
_cell.angle_alpha   90.00
_cell.angle_beta   90.00
_cell.angle_gamma   90.00
#
_symmetry.space_group_name_H-M   'P 1'
#
loop_
_entity.id
_entity.type
_entity.pdbx_description
1 polymer ?
#
loop_
_entity_poly.entity_id
_entity_poly.type
_entity_poly.pdbx_seq_one_letter_code
_entity_poly.pdbx_strand_id
1 'polypeptide(L)'
;MSNNNKNYKIAFIFVLYKTPNKEVKRLKEEVKALGILDYRIYFIDNTKNNRGYAAGVNIGLKQAIKDGCNLFVVANPDISLKNLNGKNLLAAGEYFDIWGLAMRQAGKIYYGGKIDRWRLSGGLIDKKPEKRFFPVDFVSGSLMFIKKKVIEKVGPPACGFDEGYFMYYEDVDFCFRAKKEGFGIGVDTKNFYKHKESSKSNKQKEYFLFKNRWRFFWRYSNLSQKIKEFIRLPKTFFESLPLFLKLFLESKFLRDFFSLNFSTFLNKLFHFGLFIFLVKNLLPAQYGLYTLAWAYVGFFIPFIDLGTTNYGLVYLPKQSRQALIKLIFLRLFIALIIYCVANIAAFFIFLRQKEMFWYVFLASSTIISSIWSGSYLIINSIRQKVIYSSLLSLVFNLFFVALIMIFYLLFKNLSAIFQAVFISFFLYFLLNYFLVKKEIGRWQWQMDFSFWTEIIKKSLIFVLISFFASVRYKADVFLLNFFQGSEAVGLYSSGYKFLEASVLIAGSYNITAMPIFSKLSKDLNALRKKIKKDYYLLMFLSLSIVFGFYFLSPLILPILLGERYLASIYLARLLIFALPFIFINSIFFNFLYSQDRPQKVLFVLIIQAFLSLILNLVFIPKISYWSPVYVSILGEIITVLLSFKFIHPIIKK
;
A
#
# COMPACT_ATOMS: atom_id res chain seq x y z
N MET A 1 -36.24 53.53 18.55
CA MET A 1 -36.63 52.39 17.69
C MET A 1 -36.42 52.80 16.23
N SER A 2 -35.28 52.45 15.63
CA SER A 2 -35.00 52.82 14.23
C SER A 2 -35.58 51.78 13.28
N ASN A 3 -36.60 52.20 12.52
CA ASN A 3 -37.08 51.54 11.31
C ASN A 3 -35.94 51.31 10.32
N ASN A 4 -35.45 50.07 10.25
CA ASN A 4 -34.69 49.57 9.11
C ASN A 4 -35.21 48.16 8.78
N ASN A 5 -36.49 48.07 8.43
CA ASN A 5 -36.99 46.94 7.64
C ASN A 5 -36.29 47.01 6.28
N LYS A 6 -35.05 46.50 6.21
CA LYS A 6 -34.44 46.17 4.93
C LYS A 6 -35.39 45.17 4.29
N ASN A 7 -36.08 45.60 3.22
CA ASN A 7 -36.89 44.71 2.41
C ASN A 7 -35.95 43.70 1.75
N TYR A 8 -35.73 42.59 2.46
CA TYR A 8 -35.02 41.46 1.90
C TYR A 8 -35.97 40.73 0.96
N LYS A 9 -35.53 40.58 -0.29
CA LYS A 9 -36.08 39.58 -1.20
C LYS A 9 -35.30 38.29 -0.97
N ILE A 10 -35.88 37.38 -0.21
CA ILE A 10 -35.17 36.22 0.35
C ILE A 10 -35.22 35.02 -0.61
N ALA A 11 -34.07 34.41 -0.88
CA ALA A 11 -33.98 33.17 -1.62
C ALA A 11 -33.72 31.98 -0.69
N PHE A 12 -34.70 31.08 -0.52
CA PHE A 12 -34.49 29.80 0.12
C PHE A 12 -34.01 28.77 -0.89
N ILE A 13 -32.76 28.34 -0.78
CA ILE A 13 -32.10 27.41 -1.69
C ILE A 13 -31.91 26.06 -0.97
N PHE A 14 -32.66 25.05 -1.42
CA PHE A 14 -32.58 23.68 -0.92
C PHE A 14 -31.94 22.78 -1.97
N VAL A 15 -30.82 22.13 -1.63
CA VAL A 15 -30.17 21.16 -2.52
C VAL A 15 -30.71 19.77 -2.21
N LEU A 16 -31.35 19.14 -3.20
CA LEU A 16 -31.99 17.83 -3.06
C LEU A 16 -31.10 16.71 -3.60
N TYR A 17 -31.14 15.56 -2.94
CA TYR A 17 -30.52 14.32 -3.40
C TYR A 17 -31.33 13.13 -2.90
N LYS A 18 -32.01 12.44 -3.81
CA LYS A 18 -32.96 11.36 -3.49
C LYS A 18 -33.97 11.74 -2.41
N THR A 19 -34.36 13.02 -2.37
CA THR A 19 -35.24 13.58 -1.34
C THR A 19 -36.70 13.28 -1.66
N PRO A 20 -37.49 12.69 -0.73
CA PRO A 20 -38.90 12.41 -0.97
C PRO A 20 -39.75 13.68 -1.16
N ASN A 21 -40.76 13.61 -2.04
CA ASN A 21 -41.69 14.73 -2.30
C ASN A 21 -42.41 15.22 -1.02
N LYS A 22 -42.66 14.33 -0.04
CA LYS A 22 -43.23 14.70 1.26
C LYS A 22 -42.35 15.69 2.03
N GLU A 23 -41.03 15.52 1.99
CA GLU A 23 -40.09 16.44 2.64
C GLU A 23 -40.03 17.78 1.91
N VAL A 24 -40.10 17.79 0.57
CA VAL A 24 -40.21 19.03 -0.23
C VAL A 24 -41.48 19.80 0.12
N LYS A 25 -42.63 19.12 0.23
CA LYS A 25 -43.90 19.74 0.63
C LYS A 25 -43.83 20.32 2.06
N ARG A 26 -43.27 19.56 3.01
CA ARG A 26 -43.06 20.02 4.39
C ARG A 26 -42.22 21.30 4.42
N LEU A 27 -41.12 21.37 3.69
CA LEU A 27 -40.26 22.56 3.67
C LEU A 27 -40.98 23.78 3.11
N LYS A 28 -41.81 23.61 2.06
CA LYS A 28 -42.65 24.71 1.54
C LYS A 28 -43.61 25.25 2.60
N GLU A 29 -44.27 24.36 3.34
CA GLU A 29 -45.19 24.72 4.43
C GLU A 29 -44.45 25.39 5.59
N GLU A 30 -43.30 24.86 6.01
CA GLU A 30 -42.48 25.43 7.08
C GLU A 30 -41.93 26.82 6.69
N VAL A 31 -41.49 27.04 5.45
CA VAL A 31 -41.05 28.36 4.97
C VAL A 31 -42.22 29.34 4.95
N LYS A 32 -43.40 28.93 4.49
CA LYS A 32 -44.61 29.77 4.51
C LYS A 32 -45.00 30.17 5.93
N ALA A 33 -44.86 29.24 6.89
CA ALA A 33 -45.17 29.48 8.30
C ALA A 33 -44.22 30.49 8.99
N LEU A 34 -43.09 30.86 8.36
CA LEU A 34 -42.19 31.88 8.90
C LEU A 34 -42.80 33.30 8.88
N GLY A 35 -43.85 33.54 8.09
CA GLY A 35 -44.49 34.85 7.97
C GLY A 35 -43.64 35.90 7.24
N ILE A 36 -42.75 35.47 6.35
CA ILE A 36 -41.95 36.35 5.48
C ILE A 36 -42.77 36.67 4.23
N LEU A 37 -42.85 37.94 3.84
CA LEU A 37 -43.70 38.39 2.71
C LEU A 37 -43.02 38.25 1.35
N ASP A 38 -41.75 38.64 1.20
CA ASP A 38 -41.03 38.63 -0.08
C ASP A 38 -39.94 37.55 -0.11
N TYR A 39 -40.29 36.36 -0.60
CA TYR A 39 -39.37 35.25 -0.74
C TYR A 39 -39.60 34.42 -2.01
N ARG A 40 -38.56 33.71 -2.43
CA ARG A 40 -38.60 32.65 -3.45
C ARG A 40 -37.96 31.37 -2.90
N ILE A 41 -38.46 30.22 -3.35
CA ILE A 41 -37.91 28.91 -2.98
C ILE A 41 -37.36 28.23 -4.23
N TYR A 42 -36.11 27.79 -4.14
CA TYR A 42 -35.38 27.07 -5.18
C TYR A 42 -35.06 25.67 -4.67
N PHE A 43 -35.64 24.66 -5.31
CA PHE A 43 -35.30 23.25 -5.06
C PHE A 43 -34.37 22.77 -6.17
N ILE A 44 -33.10 22.59 -5.86
CA ILE A 44 -32.06 22.18 -6.81
C ILE A 44 -31.82 20.68 -6.68
N ASP A 45 -32.41 19.89 -7.58
CA ASP A 45 -32.26 18.42 -7.56
C ASP A 45 -30.97 17.97 -8.26
N ASN A 46 -30.05 17.40 -7.47
CA ASN A 46 -28.78 16.89 -7.93
C ASN A 46 -28.75 15.35 -8.04
N THR A 47 -29.90 14.68 -7.99
CA THR A 47 -30.00 13.21 -8.03
C THR A 47 -29.47 12.63 -9.35
N LYS A 48 -29.71 13.31 -10.48
CA LYS A 48 -29.28 12.85 -11.81
C LYS A 48 -27.85 13.28 -12.16
N ASN A 49 -27.51 14.54 -11.88
CA ASN A 49 -26.23 15.12 -12.29
C ASN A 49 -25.08 14.77 -11.34
N ASN A 50 -25.40 14.50 -10.07
CA ASN A 50 -24.48 14.08 -9.02
C ASN A 50 -23.18 14.93 -8.99
N ARG A 51 -23.31 16.25 -9.05
CA ARG A 51 -22.17 17.20 -9.07
C ARG A 51 -21.69 17.63 -7.69
N GLY A 52 -22.32 17.13 -6.63
CA GLY A 52 -22.02 17.50 -5.24
C GLY A 52 -22.84 18.67 -4.71
N TYR A 53 -22.81 18.87 -3.40
CA TYR A 53 -23.61 19.86 -2.68
C TYR A 53 -23.25 21.30 -3.08
N ALA A 54 -21.97 21.64 -3.10
CA ALA A 54 -21.46 22.97 -3.48
C ALA A 54 -21.97 23.43 -4.87
N ALA A 55 -21.94 22.52 -5.86
CA ALA A 55 -22.46 22.80 -7.19
C ALA A 55 -23.98 23.07 -7.18
N GLY A 56 -24.74 22.32 -6.38
CA GLY A 56 -26.18 22.56 -6.20
C GLY A 56 -26.48 23.94 -5.61
N VAL A 57 -25.71 24.35 -4.59
CA VAL A 57 -25.82 25.68 -3.98
C VAL A 57 -25.52 26.77 -5.01
N ASN A 58 -24.45 26.62 -5.79
CA ASN A 58 -24.07 27.60 -6.82
C ASN A 58 -25.14 27.79 -7.90
N ILE A 59 -25.82 26.71 -8.32
CA ILE A 59 -26.94 26.80 -9.29
C ILE A 59 -28.08 27.63 -8.70
N GLY A 60 -28.47 27.33 -7.46
CA GLY A 60 -29.53 28.09 -6.77
C GLY A 60 -29.17 29.56 -6.58
N LEU A 61 -27.93 29.86 -6.19
CA LEU A 61 -27.44 31.24 -6.05
C LEU A 61 -27.53 31.99 -7.37
N LYS A 62 -27.06 31.41 -8.48
CA LYS A 62 -27.13 32.05 -9.81
C LYS A 62 -28.56 32.37 -10.23
N GLN A 63 -29.51 31.46 -9.98
CA GLN A 63 -30.91 31.69 -10.30
C GLN A 63 -31.52 32.78 -9.41
N ALA A 64 -31.27 32.71 -8.10
CA ALA A 64 -31.76 33.69 -7.15
C ALA A 64 -31.25 35.11 -7.40
N ILE A 65 -30.00 35.26 -7.85
CA ILE A 65 -29.42 36.56 -8.24
C ILE A 65 -30.18 37.14 -9.45
N LYS A 66 -30.46 36.32 -10.47
CA LYS A 66 -31.22 36.75 -11.66
C LYS A 66 -32.63 37.21 -11.29
N ASP A 67 -33.21 36.57 -10.27
CA ASP A 67 -34.53 36.89 -9.76
C ASP A 67 -34.55 38.11 -8.82
N GLY A 68 -33.41 38.78 -8.62
CA GLY A 68 -33.27 40.00 -7.82
C GLY A 68 -33.24 39.78 -6.31
N CYS A 69 -33.01 38.55 -5.84
CA CYS A 69 -32.88 38.27 -4.41
C CYS A 69 -31.61 38.93 -3.83
N ASN A 70 -31.69 39.44 -2.60
CA ASN A 70 -30.61 40.16 -1.91
C ASN A 70 -30.19 39.54 -0.57
N LEU A 71 -30.89 38.48 -0.14
CA LEU A 71 -30.52 37.62 0.97
C LEU A 71 -30.72 36.15 0.58
N PHE A 72 -29.70 35.32 0.80
CA PHE A 72 -29.71 33.92 0.38
C PHE A 72 -29.68 33.03 1.62
N VAL A 73 -30.60 32.07 1.69
CA VAL A 73 -30.70 31.06 2.74
C VAL A 73 -30.39 29.71 2.11
N VAL A 74 -29.19 29.21 2.36
CA VAL A 74 -28.76 27.87 1.93
C VAL A 74 -29.14 26.88 3.03
N ALA A 75 -29.85 25.81 2.67
CA ALA A 75 -30.37 24.86 3.63
C ALA A 75 -30.40 23.42 3.10
N ASN A 76 -30.20 22.47 4.01
CA ASN A 76 -30.40 21.05 3.71
C ASN A 76 -31.89 20.67 3.76
N PRO A 77 -32.32 19.65 3.01
CA PRO A 77 -33.72 19.23 3.00
C PRO A 77 -34.18 18.54 4.30
N ASP A 78 -33.25 18.08 5.13
CA ASP A 78 -33.50 17.33 6.37
C ASP A 78 -33.49 18.22 7.63
N ILE A 79 -33.45 19.55 7.48
CA ILE A 79 -33.70 20.47 8.60
C ILE A 79 -35.20 20.60 8.86
N SER A 80 -35.56 21.06 10.06
CA SER A 80 -36.90 21.55 10.38
C SER A 80 -36.82 22.95 10.97
N LEU A 81 -37.57 23.85 10.35
CA LEU A 81 -37.75 25.25 10.72
C LEU A 81 -39.01 25.44 11.60
N LYS A 82 -39.65 24.35 12.02
CA LYS A 82 -40.82 24.37 12.89
C LYS A 82 -40.51 25.16 14.17
N ASN A 83 -41.44 26.01 14.60
CA ASN A 83 -41.34 26.90 15.76
C ASN A 83 -40.39 28.11 15.59
N LEU A 84 -39.93 28.39 14.38
CA LEU A 84 -39.23 29.64 14.07
C LEU A 84 -40.18 30.64 13.39
N ASN A 85 -39.86 31.93 13.49
CA ASN A 85 -40.54 33.01 12.78
C ASN A 85 -39.51 33.88 12.05
N GLY A 86 -39.95 34.65 11.05
CA GLY A 86 -39.07 35.46 10.20
C GLY A 86 -38.22 36.45 11.00
N LYS A 87 -38.77 37.08 12.05
CA LYS A 87 -38.02 38.01 12.92
C LYS A 87 -36.83 37.31 13.60
N ASN A 88 -37.05 36.09 14.11
CA ASN A 88 -36.01 35.30 14.76
C ASN A 88 -34.94 34.80 13.79
N LEU A 89 -35.31 34.45 12.54
CA LEU A 89 -34.33 34.05 11.52
C LEU A 89 -33.40 35.21 11.15
N LEU A 90 -33.92 36.44 11.08
CA LEU A 90 -33.24 37.58 10.49
C LEU A 90 -32.46 38.44 11.52
N ALA A 91 -32.71 38.27 12.82
CA ALA A 91 -32.14 39.12 13.87
C ALA A 91 -30.60 39.21 13.85
N ALA A 92 -29.90 38.11 13.56
CA ALA A 92 -28.43 38.11 13.50
C ALA A 92 -27.86 38.84 12.26
N GLY A 93 -28.70 39.14 11.27
CA GLY A 93 -28.31 39.89 10.06
C GLY A 93 -27.94 41.36 10.32
N GLU A 94 -28.24 41.89 11.50
CA GLU A 94 -27.76 43.22 11.94
C GLU A 94 -26.28 43.19 12.32
N TYR A 95 -25.78 42.04 12.81
CA TYR A 95 -24.44 41.89 13.39
C TYR A 95 -23.45 41.20 12.45
N PHE A 96 -23.96 40.37 11.54
CA PHE A 96 -23.12 39.54 10.68
C PHE A 96 -23.54 39.61 9.22
N ASP A 97 -22.62 39.25 8.33
CA ASP A 97 -22.83 39.19 6.89
C ASP A 97 -23.14 37.79 6.41
N ILE A 98 -22.60 36.80 7.13
CA ILE A 98 -23.00 35.41 7.10
C ILE A 98 -23.44 35.02 8.50
N TRP A 99 -24.62 34.41 8.64
CA TRP A 99 -25.00 33.86 9.94
C TRP A 99 -25.71 32.52 9.85
N GLY A 100 -25.81 31.85 10.99
CA GLY A 100 -26.62 30.67 11.21
C GLY A 100 -27.40 30.77 12.51
N LEU A 101 -28.13 29.70 12.83
CA LEU A 101 -28.80 29.50 14.12
C LEU A 101 -28.13 28.34 14.86
N ALA A 102 -28.40 28.20 16.17
CA ALA A 102 -27.99 27.02 16.88
C ALA A 102 -28.61 25.75 16.26
N MET A 103 -27.83 24.67 16.12
CA MET A 103 -28.26 23.45 15.46
C MET A 103 -28.49 22.35 16.49
N ARG A 104 -29.72 21.84 16.59
CA ARG A 104 -30.03 20.66 17.41
C ARG A 104 -29.94 19.39 16.55
N GLN A 105 -28.97 18.53 16.86
CA GLN A 105 -28.72 17.28 16.15
C GLN A 105 -28.37 16.17 17.14
N ALA A 106 -29.03 15.01 17.00
CA ALA A 106 -28.76 13.81 17.81
C ALA A 106 -28.70 14.06 19.34
N GLY A 107 -29.62 14.88 19.86
CA GLY A 107 -29.69 15.20 21.29
C GLY A 107 -28.74 16.28 21.78
N LYS A 108 -27.80 16.76 20.96
CA LYS A 108 -26.87 17.87 21.26
C LYS A 108 -27.27 19.16 20.53
N ILE A 109 -26.81 20.30 21.05
CA ILE A 109 -26.96 21.62 20.41
C ILE A 109 -25.57 22.15 20.07
N TYR A 110 -25.41 22.62 18.84
CA TYR A 110 -24.18 23.22 18.34
C TYR A 110 -24.37 24.71 18.03
N TYR A 111 -23.40 25.53 18.41
CA TYR A 111 -23.42 27.00 18.34
C TYR A 111 -22.41 27.50 17.31
N GLY A 112 -22.49 26.99 16.08
CA GLY A 112 -21.57 27.32 14.98
C GLY A 112 -20.30 26.47 14.97
N GLY A 113 -19.29 26.93 14.23
CA GLY A 113 -18.07 26.20 13.96
C GLY A 113 -16.78 26.98 14.25
N LYS A 114 -15.74 26.25 14.67
CA LYS A 114 -14.38 26.77 14.92
C LYS A 114 -13.35 26.03 14.08
N ILE A 115 -12.32 26.73 13.63
CA ILE A 115 -11.20 26.15 12.89
C ILE A 115 -9.99 26.08 13.83
N ASP A 116 -9.42 24.89 13.99
CA ASP A 116 -8.15 24.73 14.70
C ASP A 116 -7.04 25.49 13.94
N ARG A 117 -6.41 26.47 14.60
CA ARG A 117 -5.41 27.35 13.99
C ARG A 117 -4.13 26.62 13.56
N TRP A 118 -3.86 25.44 14.10
CA TRP A 118 -2.67 24.66 13.77
C TRP A 118 -2.97 23.61 12.70
N ARG A 119 -4.07 22.88 12.88
CA ARG A 119 -4.45 21.72 12.06
C ARG A 119 -5.35 22.08 10.88
N LEU A 120 -5.87 23.31 10.87
CA LEU A 120 -6.89 23.79 9.94
C LEU A 120 -8.06 22.80 9.80
N SER A 121 -8.45 22.18 10.92
CA SER A 121 -9.58 21.27 11.00
C SER A 121 -10.80 22.02 11.54
N GLY A 122 -11.92 21.93 10.83
CA GLY A 122 -13.20 22.46 11.28
C GLY A 122 -13.86 21.54 12.31
N GLY A 123 -14.42 22.12 13.37
CA GLY A 123 -15.20 21.42 14.39
C GLY A 123 -16.38 22.26 14.85
N LEU A 124 -17.45 21.61 15.32
CA LEU A 124 -18.63 22.29 15.85
C LEU A 124 -18.42 22.68 17.32
N ILE A 125 -19.02 23.80 17.73
CA ILE A 125 -18.98 24.31 19.10
C ILE A 125 -20.20 23.76 19.86
N ASP A 126 -20.02 22.97 20.91
CA ASP A 126 -21.11 22.37 21.70
C ASP A 126 -21.38 23.08 23.03
N LYS A 127 -20.44 23.90 23.50
CA LYS A 127 -20.62 24.78 24.67
C LYS A 127 -21.36 26.05 24.26
N LYS A 128 -22.47 26.36 24.97
CA LYS A 128 -23.26 27.57 24.73
C LYS A 128 -22.44 28.84 25.01
N PRO A 129 -22.31 29.76 24.04
CA PRO A 129 -21.71 31.07 24.29
C PRO A 129 -22.57 31.94 25.20
N GLU A 130 -21.94 32.85 25.94
CA GLU A 130 -22.65 33.81 26.82
C GLU A 130 -23.45 34.84 26.02
N LYS A 131 -22.89 35.33 24.91
CA LYS A 131 -23.56 36.30 24.05
C LYS A 131 -24.56 35.62 23.11
N ARG A 132 -25.69 36.28 22.89
CA ARG A 132 -26.71 35.85 21.91
C ARG A 132 -26.13 35.80 20.50
N PHE A 133 -25.57 36.91 20.04
CA PHE A 133 -24.95 37.03 18.73
C PHE A 133 -23.45 36.78 18.89
N PHE A 134 -23.01 35.58 18.51
CA PHE A 134 -21.65 35.12 18.79
C PHE A 134 -20.84 34.95 17.49
N PRO A 135 -19.65 35.56 17.38
CA PRO A 135 -18.79 35.40 16.21
C PRO A 135 -18.19 34.00 16.16
N VAL A 136 -18.12 33.41 14.97
CA VAL A 136 -17.58 32.06 14.74
C VAL A 136 -16.63 32.04 13.54
N ASP A 137 -15.92 30.93 13.31
CA ASP A 137 -15.07 30.79 12.13
C ASP A 137 -15.86 30.34 10.90
N PHE A 138 -16.89 29.53 11.09
CA PHE A 138 -17.82 29.13 10.04
C PHE A 138 -19.19 28.80 10.62
N VAL A 139 -20.21 28.84 9.77
CA VAL A 139 -21.55 28.35 10.07
C VAL A 139 -21.85 27.13 9.20
N SER A 140 -22.66 26.20 9.73
CA SER A 140 -22.96 24.95 9.02
C SER A 140 -23.73 25.22 7.73
N GLY A 141 -23.33 24.55 6.64
CA GLY A 141 -24.07 24.57 5.38
C GLY A 141 -25.51 24.04 5.47
N SER A 142 -25.86 23.32 6.55
CA SER A 142 -27.22 22.82 6.77
C SER A 142 -28.26 23.93 6.95
N LEU A 143 -27.87 25.11 7.45
CA LEU A 143 -28.68 26.33 7.45
C LEU A 143 -27.77 27.55 7.58
N MET A 144 -27.60 28.28 6.48
CA MET A 144 -26.71 29.44 6.36
C MET A 144 -27.40 30.59 5.65
N PHE A 145 -27.29 31.78 6.21
CA PHE A 145 -27.81 33.04 5.67
C PHE A 145 -26.65 33.87 5.15
N ILE A 146 -26.77 34.43 3.94
CA ILE A 146 -25.69 35.12 3.24
C ILE A 146 -26.22 36.39 2.59
N LYS A 147 -25.67 37.55 2.92
CA LYS A 147 -26.03 38.83 2.26
C LYS A 147 -25.49 38.90 0.82
N LYS A 148 -26.19 39.63 -0.05
CA LYS A 148 -25.76 39.88 -1.44
C LYS A 148 -24.32 40.34 -1.59
N LYS A 149 -23.87 41.28 -0.75
CA LYS A 149 -22.48 41.80 -0.78
C LYS A 149 -21.40 40.71 -0.60
N VAL A 150 -21.71 39.65 0.15
CA VAL A 150 -20.81 38.50 0.32
C VAL A 150 -20.79 37.66 -0.95
N ILE A 151 -21.95 37.45 -1.58
CA ILE A 151 -22.07 36.70 -2.83
C ILE A 151 -21.39 37.43 -4.00
N GLU A 152 -21.48 38.75 -4.07
CA GLU A 152 -20.82 39.54 -5.12
C GLU A 152 -19.28 39.48 -5.02
N LYS A 153 -18.73 39.39 -3.79
CA LYS A 153 -17.29 39.37 -3.55
C LYS A 153 -16.68 37.96 -3.53
N VAL A 154 -17.40 36.99 -2.95
CA VAL A 154 -16.90 35.62 -2.64
C VAL A 154 -17.74 34.54 -3.32
N GLY A 155 -19.00 34.85 -3.63
CA GLY A 155 -19.96 33.97 -4.32
C GLY A 155 -19.88 34.09 -5.86
N PRO A 156 -20.87 33.58 -6.61
CA PRO A 156 -20.92 33.73 -8.07
C PRO A 156 -21.32 35.17 -8.46
N PRO A 157 -20.74 35.79 -9.50
CA PRO A 157 -19.87 35.20 -10.52
C PRO A 157 -18.37 35.16 -10.19
N ALA A 158 -17.92 35.63 -9.01
CA ALA A 158 -16.50 35.65 -8.66
C ALA A 158 -15.91 34.23 -8.44
N CYS A 159 -16.47 33.44 -7.52
CA CYS A 159 -15.98 32.09 -7.20
C CYS A 159 -17.06 31.10 -6.69
N GLY A 160 -18.08 31.55 -5.93
CA GLY A 160 -19.10 30.64 -5.38
C GLY A 160 -18.61 29.77 -4.22
N PHE A 161 -19.37 28.73 -3.88
CA PHE A 161 -18.86 27.58 -3.13
C PHE A 161 -17.90 26.80 -4.06
N ASP A 162 -16.74 26.36 -3.57
CA ASP A 162 -15.77 25.61 -4.38
C ASP A 162 -16.31 24.20 -4.69
N GLU A 163 -16.71 23.96 -5.94
CA GLU A 163 -17.32 22.70 -6.42
C GLU A 163 -16.37 21.50 -6.32
N GLY A 164 -15.08 21.73 -6.11
CA GLY A 164 -14.14 20.67 -5.79
C GLY A 164 -14.36 20.05 -4.40
N TYR A 165 -15.16 20.68 -3.54
CA TYR A 165 -15.76 20.07 -2.35
C TYR A 165 -17.10 19.43 -2.73
N PHE A 166 -17.07 18.15 -3.08
CA PHE A 166 -18.27 17.41 -3.45
C PHE A 166 -19.33 17.41 -2.31
N MET A 167 -18.89 17.23 -1.06
CA MET A 167 -19.71 17.29 0.15
C MET A 167 -18.78 17.41 1.37
N TYR A 168 -19.19 18.14 2.40
CA TYR A 168 -18.41 18.55 3.56
C TYR A 168 -17.21 19.46 3.25
N TYR A 169 -16.96 20.42 4.15
CA TYR A 169 -15.94 21.49 4.08
C TYR A 169 -16.21 22.60 3.06
N GLU A 170 -17.26 22.52 2.24
CA GLU A 170 -17.65 23.62 1.36
C GLU A 170 -18.08 24.87 2.14
N ASP A 171 -18.74 24.68 3.28
CA ASP A 171 -19.16 25.71 4.22
C ASP A 171 -17.98 26.32 4.99
N VAL A 172 -17.04 25.47 5.42
CA VAL A 172 -15.77 25.87 6.04
C VAL A 172 -14.94 26.71 5.07
N ASP A 173 -14.75 26.26 3.83
CA ASP A 173 -14.01 26.98 2.79
C ASP A 173 -14.68 28.33 2.45
N PHE A 174 -16.00 28.34 2.26
CA PHE A 174 -16.73 29.56 1.92
C PHE A 174 -16.64 30.61 3.04
N CYS A 175 -16.89 30.21 4.29
CA CYS A 175 -16.77 31.10 5.44
C CYS A 175 -15.33 31.59 5.64
N PHE A 176 -14.33 30.72 5.46
CA PHE A 176 -12.93 31.09 5.59
C PHE A 176 -12.51 32.15 4.55
N ARG A 177 -12.95 32.00 3.30
CA ARG A 177 -12.73 33.03 2.26
C ARG A 177 -13.47 34.32 2.58
N ALA A 178 -14.72 34.27 3.02
CA ALA A 178 -15.47 35.45 3.41
C ALA A 178 -14.82 36.22 4.57
N LYS A 179 -14.30 35.50 5.57
CA LYS A 179 -13.59 36.11 6.70
C LYS A 179 -12.30 36.80 6.27
N LYS A 180 -11.58 36.24 5.27
CA LYS A 180 -10.38 36.88 4.68
C LYS A 180 -10.70 38.19 3.95
N GLU A 181 -11.88 38.29 3.36
CA GLU A 181 -12.38 39.54 2.75
C GLU A 181 -13.00 40.52 3.77
N GLY A 182 -12.88 40.23 5.07
CA GLY A 182 -13.34 41.12 6.16
C GLY A 182 -14.82 41.00 6.51
N PHE A 183 -15.56 40.03 5.97
CA PHE A 183 -16.97 39.85 6.31
C PHE A 183 -17.18 39.23 7.70
N GLY A 184 -18.21 39.73 8.41
CA GLY A 184 -18.58 39.20 9.73
C GLY A 184 -19.33 37.87 9.64
N ILE A 185 -18.94 36.89 10.46
CA ILE A 185 -19.55 35.55 10.52
C ILE A 185 -19.97 35.22 11.94
N GLY A 186 -21.22 34.80 12.15
CA GLY A 186 -21.74 34.55 13.48
C GLY A 186 -22.96 33.64 13.58
N VAL A 187 -23.42 33.41 14.80
CA VAL A 187 -24.58 32.56 15.10
C VAL A 187 -25.53 33.27 16.07
N ASP A 188 -26.84 33.11 15.90
CA ASP A 188 -27.83 33.40 16.96
C ASP A 188 -27.95 32.18 17.88
N THR A 189 -27.49 32.31 19.12
CA THR A 189 -27.48 31.23 20.13
C THR A 189 -28.81 31.08 20.86
N LYS A 190 -29.76 32.01 20.66
CA LYS A 190 -31.09 31.96 21.30
C LYS A 190 -32.03 30.99 20.59
N ASN A 191 -32.07 31.04 19.26
CA ASN A 191 -32.96 30.24 18.44
C ASN A 191 -32.22 29.02 17.87
N PHE A 192 -32.92 27.89 17.76
CA PHE A 192 -32.35 26.69 17.17
C PHE A 192 -33.28 26.04 16.15
N TYR A 193 -32.68 25.33 15.19
CA TYR A 193 -33.40 24.46 14.25
C TYR A 193 -33.04 23.00 14.52
N LYS A 194 -33.91 22.08 14.13
CA LYS A 194 -33.64 20.64 14.23
C LYS A 194 -33.02 20.15 12.94
N HIS A 195 -31.88 19.46 13.02
CA HIS A 195 -31.30 18.74 11.89
C HIS A 195 -31.60 17.25 12.06
N LYS A 196 -32.42 16.67 11.17
CA LYS A 196 -32.91 15.28 11.29
C LYS A 196 -31.84 14.23 10.99
N GLU A 197 -30.67 14.63 10.46
CA GLU A 197 -29.56 13.72 10.23
C GLU A 197 -29.11 13.05 11.54
N SER A 198 -29.36 11.75 11.69
CA SER A 198 -28.65 10.95 12.67
C SER A 198 -27.21 10.79 12.18
N SER A 199 -26.24 11.40 12.87
CA SER A 199 -24.82 11.22 12.58
C SER A 199 -24.37 9.78 12.88
N LYS A 200 -24.87 8.80 12.12
CA LYS A 200 -24.27 7.49 12.06
C LYS A 200 -23.01 7.63 11.20
N SER A 201 -21.85 7.32 11.78
CA SER A 201 -20.62 7.17 11.03
C SER A 201 -20.88 6.20 9.86
N ASN A 202 -20.55 6.65 8.66
CA ASN A 202 -20.56 5.82 7.46
C ASN A 202 -19.26 6.10 6.70
N LYS A 203 -18.69 5.07 6.08
CA LYS A 203 -17.40 5.06 5.38
C LYS A 203 -17.27 6.22 4.38
N GLN A 204 -18.35 6.56 3.66
CA GLN A 204 -18.35 7.67 2.71
C GLN A 204 -18.22 9.04 3.37
N LYS A 205 -18.91 9.28 4.50
CA LYS A 205 -18.84 10.53 5.26
C LYS A 205 -17.44 10.77 5.78
N GLU A 206 -16.84 9.76 6.41
CA GLU A 206 -15.46 9.82 6.92
C GLU A 206 -14.45 10.05 5.80
N TYR A 207 -14.61 9.37 4.65
CA TYR A 207 -13.76 9.58 3.48
C TYR A 207 -13.80 11.03 2.97
N PHE A 208 -14.98 11.61 2.78
CA PHE A 208 -15.10 12.98 2.30
C PHE A 208 -14.58 14.00 3.33
N LEU A 209 -14.91 13.84 4.62
CA LEU A 209 -14.37 14.68 5.68
C LEU A 209 -12.84 14.64 5.72
N PHE A 210 -12.25 13.45 5.65
CA PHE A 210 -10.79 13.28 5.65
C PHE A 210 -10.15 13.93 4.41
N LYS A 211 -10.64 13.56 3.21
CA LYS A 211 -10.11 14.08 1.94
C LYS A 211 -10.20 15.60 1.87
N ASN A 212 -11.35 16.16 2.24
CA ASN A 212 -11.61 17.58 2.09
C ASN A 212 -10.93 18.42 3.20
N ARG A 213 -10.77 17.88 4.41
CA ARG A 213 -9.91 18.46 5.44
C ARG A 213 -8.48 18.61 4.95
N TRP A 214 -7.93 17.58 4.31
CA TRP A 214 -6.59 17.65 3.74
C TRP A 214 -6.49 18.63 2.58
N ARG A 215 -7.50 18.68 1.70
CA ARG A 215 -7.57 19.70 0.64
C ARG A 215 -7.53 21.11 1.23
N PHE A 216 -8.34 21.37 2.25
CA PHE A 216 -8.38 22.66 2.95
C PHE A 216 -7.02 22.98 3.61
N PHE A 217 -6.43 22.02 4.31
CA PHE A 217 -5.10 22.16 4.91
C PHE A 217 -4.04 22.50 3.87
N TRP A 218 -3.92 21.74 2.78
CA TRP A 218 -2.89 21.98 1.76
C TRP A 218 -3.06 23.32 1.04
N ARG A 219 -4.30 23.78 0.86
CA ARG A 219 -4.62 25.06 0.23
C ARG A 219 -4.26 26.25 1.10
N TYR A 220 -4.46 26.17 2.42
CA TYR A 220 -4.39 27.32 3.31
C TYR A 220 -3.29 27.25 4.39
N SER A 221 -2.57 26.14 4.51
CA SER A 221 -1.49 25.99 5.50
C SER A 221 -0.19 26.68 5.11
N ASN A 222 0.48 27.26 6.10
CA ASN A 222 1.85 27.74 5.99
C ASN A 222 2.88 26.61 6.24
N LEU A 223 4.16 26.90 5.99
CA LEU A 223 5.24 25.91 6.11
C LEU A 223 5.36 25.33 7.53
N SER A 224 5.22 26.18 8.57
CA SER A 224 5.30 25.76 9.97
C SER A 224 4.18 24.79 10.35
N GLN A 225 2.94 25.02 9.86
CA GLN A 225 1.83 24.10 10.03
C GLN A 225 2.07 22.76 9.32
N LYS A 226 2.63 22.78 8.10
CA LYS A 226 3.00 21.56 7.36
C LYS A 226 4.04 20.72 8.10
N ILE A 227 5.10 21.36 8.62
CA ILE A 227 6.14 20.67 9.39
C ILE A 227 5.57 20.05 10.67
N LYS A 228 4.75 20.80 11.42
CA LYS A 228 4.12 20.26 12.64
C LYS A 228 3.18 19.09 12.38
N GLU A 229 2.37 19.16 11.32
CA GLU A 229 1.49 18.04 10.97
C GLU A 229 2.31 16.82 10.50
N PHE A 230 3.45 17.03 9.83
CA PHE A 230 4.40 15.96 9.47
C PHE A 230 5.00 15.29 10.71
N ILE A 231 5.48 16.06 11.69
CA ILE A 231 6.04 15.53 12.95
C ILE A 231 4.98 14.75 13.73
N ARG A 232 3.70 15.13 13.64
CA ARG A 232 2.59 14.45 14.31
C ARG A 232 2.08 13.20 13.58
N LEU A 233 2.53 12.91 12.36
CA LEU A 233 2.10 11.72 11.60
C LEU A 233 2.08 10.42 12.41
N PRO A 234 3.08 10.12 13.30
CA PRO A 234 3.01 8.95 14.16
C PRO A 234 1.76 8.93 15.05
N LYS A 235 1.47 10.04 15.74
CA LYS A 235 0.27 10.17 16.59
C LYS A 235 -1.02 10.06 15.78
N THR A 236 -1.07 10.68 14.60
CA THR A 236 -2.24 10.57 13.70
C THR A 236 -2.45 9.12 13.24
N PHE A 237 -1.37 8.40 12.95
CA PHE A 237 -1.42 6.98 12.64
C PHE A 237 -1.99 6.17 13.82
N PHE A 238 -1.49 6.39 15.03
CA PHE A 238 -2.02 5.77 16.26
C PHE A 238 -3.51 6.08 16.50
N GLU A 239 -3.93 7.34 16.36
CA GLU A 239 -5.34 7.75 16.48
C GLU A 239 -6.23 7.04 15.43
N SER A 240 -5.69 6.75 14.24
CA SER A 240 -6.39 6.06 13.16
C SER A 240 -6.32 4.53 13.21
N LEU A 241 -5.46 3.98 14.09
CA LEU A 241 -5.19 2.54 14.17
C LEU A 241 -6.45 1.70 14.50
N PRO A 242 -7.35 2.10 15.41
CA PRO A 242 -8.57 1.35 15.68
C PRO A 242 -9.51 1.28 14.47
N LEU A 243 -9.63 2.38 13.72
CA LEU A 243 -10.42 2.42 12.49
C LEU A 243 -9.80 1.53 11.41
N PHE A 244 -8.47 1.58 11.25
CA PHE A 244 -7.74 0.72 10.34
C PHE A 244 -7.91 -0.77 10.71
N LEU A 245 -7.77 -1.13 11.98
CA LEU A 245 -7.98 -2.50 12.49
C LEU A 245 -9.42 -2.99 12.28
N LYS A 246 -10.40 -2.12 12.49
CA LYS A 246 -11.81 -2.46 12.22
C LYS A 246 -12.07 -2.70 10.73
N LEU A 247 -11.58 -1.81 9.87
CA LEU A 247 -11.65 -1.97 8.41
C LEU A 247 -10.92 -3.23 7.93
N PHE A 248 -9.80 -3.55 8.57
CA PHE A 248 -9.01 -4.75 8.34
C PHE A 248 -9.79 -6.02 8.69
N LEU A 249 -10.37 -6.09 9.89
CA LEU A 249 -11.14 -7.26 10.35
C LEU A 249 -12.41 -7.49 9.52
N GLU A 250 -13.09 -6.43 9.06
CA GLU A 250 -14.33 -6.54 8.27
C GLU A 250 -14.10 -7.00 6.82
N SER A 251 -12.91 -6.77 6.24
CA SER A 251 -12.65 -7.05 4.83
C SER A 251 -12.04 -8.44 4.63
N LYS A 252 -12.78 -9.36 3.98
CA LYS A 252 -12.27 -10.67 3.55
C LYS A 252 -10.99 -10.53 2.71
N PHE A 253 -10.98 -9.59 1.77
CA PHE A 253 -9.81 -9.29 0.94
C PHE A 253 -8.60 -8.84 1.75
N LEU A 254 -8.76 -7.93 2.72
CA LEU A 254 -7.63 -7.48 3.54
C LEU A 254 -7.12 -8.60 4.44
N ARG A 255 -8.02 -9.41 4.98
CA ARG A 255 -7.65 -10.56 5.82
C ARG A 255 -6.85 -11.61 5.03
N ASP A 256 -7.29 -11.95 3.83
CA ASP A 256 -6.60 -12.88 2.94
C ASP A 256 -5.26 -12.29 2.47
N PHE A 257 -5.26 -11.00 2.09
CA PHE A 257 -4.06 -10.26 1.68
C PHE A 257 -3.00 -10.22 2.77
N PHE A 258 -3.35 -9.80 3.99
CA PHE A 258 -2.40 -9.74 5.08
C PHE A 258 -2.05 -11.12 5.62
N SER A 259 -2.94 -12.12 5.64
CA SER A 259 -2.53 -13.46 6.12
C SER A 259 -1.40 -14.08 5.28
N LEU A 260 -1.45 -13.89 3.95
CA LEU A 260 -0.40 -14.29 3.01
C LEU A 260 0.88 -13.46 3.16
N ASN A 261 0.74 -12.15 3.36
CA ASN A 261 1.90 -11.26 3.44
C ASN A 261 2.52 -11.19 4.84
N PHE A 262 1.75 -11.43 5.89
CA PHE A 262 2.18 -11.36 7.29
C PHE A 262 3.05 -12.56 7.66
N SER A 263 2.66 -13.77 7.22
CA SER A 263 3.52 -14.95 7.36
C SER A 263 4.85 -14.76 6.64
N THR A 264 4.81 -14.26 5.41
CA THR A 264 6.03 -13.93 4.64
C THR A 264 6.90 -12.87 5.34
N PHE A 265 6.27 -11.82 5.90
CA PHE A 265 6.96 -10.77 6.64
C PHE A 265 7.62 -11.30 7.92
N LEU A 266 6.88 -12.07 8.74
CA LEU A 266 7.41 -12.69 9.96
C LEU A 266 8.53 -13.68 9.66
N ASN A 267 8.38 -14.51 8.61
CA ASN A 267 9.45 -15.42 8.19
C ASN A 267 10.74 -14.64 7.90
N LYS A 268 10.65 -13.54 7.13
CA LYS A 268 11.82 -12.70 6.84
C LYS A 268 12.37 -12.02 8.09
N LEU A 269 11.53 -11.62 9.05
CA LEU A 269 11.98 -11.08 10.33
C LEU A 269 12.78 -12.12 11.12
N PHE A 270 12.29 -13.37 11.19
CA PHE A 270 13.01 -14.48 11.83
C PHE A 270 14.35 -14.76 11.13
N HIS A 271 14.36 -14.82 9.80
CA HIS A 271 15.60 -15.02 9.03
C HIS A 271 16.57 -13.84 9.15
N PHE A 272 16.07 -12.60 9.29
CA PHE A 272 16.92 -11.45 9.57
C PHE A 272 17.51 -11.51 10.98
N GLY A 273 16.73 -11.95 11.98
CA GLY A 273 17.24 -12.25 13.32
C GLY A 273 18.31 -13.34 13.30
N LEU A 274 18.09 -14.43 12.56
CA LEU A 274 19.08 -15.48 12.33
C LEU A 274 20.35 -14.92 11.67
N PHE A 275 20.22 -14.06 10.66
CA PHE A 275 21.35 -13.39 10.03
C PHE A 275 22.20 -12.61 11.04
N ILE A 276 21.57 -11.76 11.87
CA ILE A 276 22.28 -11.00 12.91
C ILE A 276 22.96 -11.95 13.90
N PHE A 277 22.28 -13.01 14.32
CA PHE A 277 22.86 -14.02 15.19
C PHE A 277 24.10 -14.68 14.55
N LEU A 278 24.02 -15.09 13.28
CA LEU A 278 25.12 -15.74 12.58
C LEU A 278 26.31 -14.81 12.40
N VAL A 279 26.11 -13.57 11.98
CA VAL A 279 27.20 -12.60 11.79
C VAL A 279 27.89 -12.25 13.12
N LYS A 280 27.14 -12.16 14.23
CA LYS A 280 27.74 -11.92 15.55
C LYS A 280 28.60 -13.07 16.05
N ASN A 281 28.32 -14.29 15.60
CA ASN A 281 28.96 -15.48 16.13
C ASN A 281 29.98 -16.12 15.18
N LEU A 282 29.84 -15.93 13.87
CA LEU A 282 30.71 -16.50 12.84
C LEU A 282 31.72 -15.49 12.33
N LEU A 283 32.93 -15.97 12.02
CA LEU A 283 33.91 -15.20 11.26
C LEU A 283 33.41 -14.94 9.83
N PRO A 284 33.84 -13.86 9.16
CA PRO A 284 33.41 -13.57 7.79
C PRO A 284 33.65 -14.74 6.82
N ALA A 285 34.76 -15.46 6.95
CA ALA A 285 35.02 -16.67 6.14
C ALA A 285 33.96 -17.78 6.36
N GLN A 286 33.57 -18.05 7.61
CA GLN A 286 32.56 -19.07 7.92
C GLN A 286 31.16 -18.65 7.45
N TYR A 287 30.80 -17.38 7.65
CA TYR A 287 29.56 -16.83 7.11
C TYR A 287 29.56 -16.86 5.57
N GLY A 288 30.72 -16.64 4.96
CA GLY A 288 30.95 -16.80 3.52
C GLY A 288 30.62 -18.21 3.02
N LEU A 289 31.15 -19.25 3.67
CA LEU A 289 30.84 -20.64 3.35
C LEU A 289 29.34 -20.94 3.51
N TYR A 290 28.71 -20.43 4.59
CA TYR A 290 27.26 -20.51 4.78
C TYR A 290 26.49 -19.91 3.59
N THR A 291 26.84 -18.69 3.19
CA THR A 291 26.18 -18.01 2.07
C THR A 291 26.44 -18.68 0.73
N LEU A 292 27.62 -19.26 0.52
CA LEU A 292 27.99 -19.97 -0.69
C LEU A 292 27.16 -21.25 -0.87
N ALA A 293 26.93 -22.01 0.20
CA ALA A 293 26.08 -23.20 0.15
C ALA A 293 24.61 -22.84 -0.22
N TRP A 294 24.08 -21.76 0.35
CA TRP A 294 22.75 -21.27 -0.01
C TRP A 294 22.68 -20.67 -1.41
N ALA A 295 23.75 -20.02 -1.88
CA ALA A 295 23.85 -19.55 -3.26
C ALA A 295 23.77 -20.73 -4.22
N TYR A 296 24.45 -21.84 -3.92
CA TYR A 296 24.44 -23.07 -4.70
C TYR A 296 23.06 -23.70 -4.81
N VAL A 297 22.44 -24.05 -3.68
CA VAL A 297 21.07 -24.59 -3.65
C VAL A 297 20.12 -23.61 -4.32
N GLY A 298 20.39 -22.33 -4.13
CA GLY A 298 19.71 -21.21 -4.72
C GLY A 298 19.65 -21.16 -6.24
N PHE A 299 20.62 -21.72 -6.96
CA PHE A 299 20.62 -21.80 -8.42
C PHE A 299 19.59 -22.81 -8.95
N PHE A 300 19.27 -23.83 -8.14
CA PHE A 300 18.32 -24.86 -8.51
C PHE A 300 16.87 -24.47 -8.25
N ILE A 301 16.61 -23.49 -7.36
CA ILE A 301 15.26 -23.02 -6.98
C ILE A 301 14.29 -22.83 -8.17
N PRO A 302 14.68 -22.17 -9.28
CA PRO A 302 13.80 -22.00 -10.44
C PRO A 302 13.31 -23.33 -11.05
N PHE A 303 14.10 -24.39 -10.93
CA PHE A 303 13.84 -25.71 -11.52
C PHE A 303 13.16 -26.68 -10.56
N ILE A 304 13.24 -26.46 -9.25
CA ILE A 304 12.66 -27.33 -8.22
C ILE A 304 11.19 -27.66 -8.51
N ASP A 305 10.44 -26.66 -8.99
CA ASP A 305 9.00 -26.78 -9.19
C ASP A 305 8.56 -26.67 -10.66
N LEU A 306 9.45 -26.24 -11.59
CA LEU A 306 9.14 -25.92 -13.00
C LEU A 306 7.80 -25.17 -13.24
N GLY A 307 7.35 -24.37 -12.27
CA GLY A 307 6.07 -23.65 -12.30
C GLY A 307 4.82 -24.49 -12.01
N THR A 308 4.96 -25.73 -11.55
CA THR A 308 3.80 -26.59 -11.24
C THR A 308 2.94 -26.04 -10.10
N THR A 309 3.51 -25.28 -9.15
CA THR A 309 2.71 -24.58 -8.11
C THR A 309 1.81 -23.54 -8.74
N ASN A 310 2.33 -22.68 -9.62
CA ASN A 310 1.53 -21.66 -10.30
C ASN A 310 0.45 -22.30 -11.18
N TYR A 311 0.80 -23.36 -11.92
CA TYR A 311 -0.18 -24.12 -12.68
C TYR A 311 -1.27 -24.71 -11.78
N GLY A 312 -0.88 -25.33 -10.67
CA GLY A 312 -1.80 -25.93 -9.71
C GLY A 312 -2.73 -24.91 -9.04
N LEU A 313 -2.24 -23.69 -8.76
CA LEU A 313 -3.08 -22.64 -8.18
C LEU A 313 -4.13 -22.10 -9.16
N VAL A 314 -3.81 -22.08 -10.47
CA VAL A 314 -4.67 -21.46 -11.50
C VAL A 314 -5.61 -22.47 -12.19
N TYR A 315 -5.11 -23.65 -12.53
CA TYR A 315 -5.81 -24.60 -13.41
C TYR A 315 -6.44 -25.79 -12.67
N LEU A 316 -5.87 -26.24 -11.54
CA LEU A 316 -6.46 -27.37 -10.79
C LEU A 316 -7.79 -27.08 -10.09
N PRO A 317 -8.13 -25.85 -9.63
CA PRO A 317 -9.47 -25.60 -9.06
C PRO A 317 -10.61 -25.92 -10.03
N LYS A 318 -10.32 -26.06 -11.34
CA LYS A 318 -11.26 -26.42 -12.40
C LYS A 318 -11.19 -27.91 -12.79
N GLN A 319 -10.30 -28.71 -12.19
CA GLN A 319 -10.00 -30.08 -12.58
C GLN A 319 -10.29 -31.09 -11.46
N SER A 320 -10.33 -32.38 -11.81
CA SER A 320 -10.66 -33.48 -10.89
C SER A 320 -9.48 -33.83 -9.96
N ARG A 321 -9.77 -34.56 -8.87
CA ARG A 321 -8.78 -35.13 -7.93
C ARG A 321 -7.65 -35.91 -8.65
N GLN A 322 -7.92 -36.54 -9.78
CA GLN A 322 -6.92 -37.28 -10.54
C GLN A 322 -5.85 -36.35 -11.14
N ALA A 323 -6.23 -35.15 -11.60
CA ALA A 323 -5.27 -34.18 -12.11
C ALA A 323 -4.29 -33.71 -11.02
N LEU A 324 -4.78 -33.56 -9.78
CA LEU A 324 -3.92 -33.26 -8.63
C LEU A 324 -2.90 -34.37 -8.38
N ILE A 325 -3.32 -35.64 -8.45
CA ILE A 325 -2.42 -36.79 -8.27
C ILE A 325 -1.35 -36.80 -9.38
N LYS A 326 -1.75 -36.64 -10.65
CA LYS A 326 -0.81 -36.53 -11.79
C LYS A 326 0.20 -35.40 -11.62
N LEU A 327 -0.24 -34.25 -11.10
CA LEU A 327 0.64 -33.10 -10.81
C LEU A 327 1.66 -33.42 -9.70
N ILE A 328 1.21 -34.07 -8.61
CA ILE A 328 2.10 -34.45 -7.50
C ILE A 328 3.19 -35.42 -7.97
N PHE A 329 2.86 -36.37 -8.86
CA PHE A 329 3.87 -37.26 -9.44
C PHE A 329 4.88 -36.53 -10.32
N LEU A 330 4.45 -35.57 -11.14
CA LEU A 330 5.37 -34.71 -11.89
C LEU A 330 6.35 -33.98 -10.96
N ARG A 331 5.84 -33.40 -9.86
CA ARG A 331 6.65 -32.70 -8.86
C ARG A 331 7.68 -33.62 -8.21
N LEU A 332 7.28 -34.84 -7.86
CA LEU A 332 8.19 -35.84 -7.29
C LEU A 332 9.31 -36.19 -8.27
N PHE A 333 8.99 -36.42 -9.54
CA PHE A 333 9.96 -36.76 -10.57
C PHE A 333 10.94 -35.61 -10.83
N ILE A 334 10.44 -34.37 -11.00
CA ILE A 334 11.28 -33.18 -11.20
C ILE A 334 12.24 -33.00 -10.02
N ALA A 335 11.72 -33.03 -8.79
CA ALA A 335 12.55 -32.75 -7.62
C ALA A 335 13.60 -33.83 -7.36
N LEU A 336 13.33 -35.10 -7.64
CA LEU A 336 14.32 -36.17 -7.57
C LEU A 336 15.45 -35.95 -8.59
N ILE A 337 15.10 -35.63 -9.84
CA ILE A 337 16.10 -35.31 -10.87
C ILE A 337 16.94 -34.10 -10.45
N ILE A 338 16.30 -33.01 -10.05
CA ILE A 338 16.98 -31.78 -9.65
C ILE A 338 17.84 -32.00 -8.41
N TYR A 339 17.40 -32.81 -7.44
CA TYR A 339 18.20 -33.17 -6.28
C TYR A 339 19.45 -33.97 -6.67
N CYS A 340 19.31 -34.98 -7.54
CA CYS A 340 20.44 -35.77 -8.02
C CYS A 340 21.42 -34.89 -8.82
N VAL A 341 20.93 -34.10 -9.77
CA VAL A 341 21.75 -33.18 -10.56
C VAL A 341 22.47 -32.17 -9.67
N ALA A 342 21.78 -31.59 -8.68
CA ALA A 342 22.37 -30.65 -7.75
C ALA A 342 23.50 -31.29 -6.92
N ASN A 343 23.32 -32.51 -6.44
CA ASN A 343 24.36 -33.17 -5.63
C ASN A 343 25.52 -33.72 -6.46
N ILE A 344 25.27 -34.22 -7.67
CA ILE A 344 26.32 -34.65 -8.60
C ILE A 344 27.16 -33.44 -9.03
N ALA A 345 26.52 -32.33 -9.42
CA ALA A 345 27.25 -31.11 -9.76
C ALA A 345 28.03 -30.57 -8.54
N ALA A 346 27.48 -30.66 -7.33
CA ALA A 346 28.17 -30.24 -6.11
C ALA A 346 29.41 -31.08 -5.85
N PHE A 347 29.30 -32.40 -6.06
CA PHE A 347 30.42 -33.32 -5.95
C PHE A 347 31.58 -32.88 -6.84
N PHE A 348 31.32 -32.62 -8.14
CA PHE A 348 32.35 -32.19 -9.10
C PHE A 348 32.90 -30.79 -8.82
N ILE A 349 32.05 -29.83 -8.46
CA ILE A 349 32.48 -28.45 -8.19
C ILE A 349 33.33 -28.36 -6.92
N PHE A 350 32.98 -29.13 -5.88
CA PHE A 350 33.63 -29.08 -4.57
C PHE A 350 34.53 -30.28 -4.29
N LEU A 351 35.04 -30.98 -5.31
CA LEU A 351 35.93 -32.15 -5.16
C LEU A 351 37.11 -31.89 -4.20
N ARG A 352 37.68 -30.69 -4.27
CA ARG A 352 38.83 -30.27 -3.43
C ARG A 352 38.42 -29.65 -2.08
N GLN A 353 37.12 -29.42 -1.85
CA GLN A 353 36.58 -28.78 -0.64
C GLN A 353 35.49 -29.68 -0.03
N LYS A 354 35.92 -30.80 0.59
CA LYS A 354 35.00 -31.84 1.11
C LYS A 354 33.95 -31.30 2.08
N GLU A 355 34.30 -30.33 2.92
CA GLU A 355 33.36 -29.69 3.86
C GLU A 355 32.22 -28.97 3.12
N MET A 356 32.55 -28.23 2.06
CA MET A 356 31.56 -27.52 1.25
C MET A 356 30.60 -28.47 0.54
N PHE A 357 31.09 -29.61 0.05
CA PHE A 357 30.22 -30.66 -0.50
C PHE A 357 29.18 -31.10 0.53
N TRP A 358 29.58 -31.38 1.77
CA TRP A 358 28.66 -31.79 2.82
C TRP A 358 27.66 -30.71 3.23
N TYR A 359 28.09 -29.44 3.29
CA TYR A 359 27.19 -28.31 3.56
C TYR A 359 26.12 -28.17 2.49
N VAL A 360 26.52 -28.27 1.22
CA VAL A 360 25.61 -28.24 0.07
C VAL A 360 24.68 -29.45 0.07
N PHE A 361 25.20 -30.65 0.33
CA PHE A 361 24.42 -31.88 0.40
C PHE A 361 23.31 -31.76 1.46
N LEU A 362 23.65 -31.34 2.68
CA LEU A 362 22.69 -31.15 3.77
C LEU A 362 21.66 -30.05 3.44
N ALA A 363 22.09 -28.94 2.85
CA ALA A 363 21.20 -27.85 2.44
C ALA A 363 20.29 -28.24 1.25
N SER A 364 20.71 -29.19 0.40
CA SER A 364 19.91 -29.66 -0.74
C SER A 364 18.64 -30.40 -0.32
N SER A 365 18.51 -30.80 0.95
CA SER A 365 17.26 -31.33 1.53
C SER A 365 16.06 -30.39 1.35
N THR A 366 16.31 -29.09 1.21
CA THR A 366 15.30 -28.07 0.86
C THR A 366 14.59 -28.36 -0.47
N ILE A 367 15.30 -28.92 -1.45
CA ILE A 367 14.77 -29.27 -2.78
C ILE A 367 13.70 -30.33 -2.64
N ILE A 368 13.98 -31.41 -1.90
CA ILE A 368 13.04 -32.50 -1.68
C ILE A 368 11.83 -32.04 -0.84
N SER A 369 12.08 -31.21 0.18
CA SER A 369 11.01 -30.68 1.05
C SER A 369 9.99 -29.79 0.33
N SER A 370 10.40 -29.11 -0.74
CA SER A 370 9.53 -28.25 -1.56
C SER A 370 8.39 -29.00 -2.27
N ILE A 371 8.56 -30.31 -2.51
CA ILE A 371 7.60 -31.16 -3.24
C ILE A 371 6.27 -31.15 -2.50
N TRP A 372 6.32 -31.53 -1.21
CA TRP A 372 5.15 -31.70 -0.38
C TRP A 372 4.59 -30.38 0.10
N SER A 373 5.45 -29.44 0.47
CA SER A 373 5.00 -28.12 0.95
C SER A 373 4.23 -27.35 -0.14
N GLY A 374 4.71 -27.36 -1.38
CA GLY A 374 3.95 -26.74 -2.48
C GLY A 374 2.72 -27.54 -2.90
N SER A 375 2.74 -28.88 -2.80
CA SER A 375 1.53 -29.70 -3.02
C SER A 375 0.45 -29.42 -1.96
N TYR A 376 0.84 -29.27 -0.70
CA TYR A 376 -0.06 -28.92 0.40
C TYR A 376 -0.65 -27.51 0.23
N LEU A 377 0.16 -26.55 -0.25
CA LEU A 377 -0.31 -25.22 -0.62
C LEU A 377 -1.38 -25.26 -1.72
N ILE A 378 -1.17 -26.03 -2.79
CA ILE A 378 -2.14 -26.20 -3.87
C ILE A 378 -3.46 -26.77 -3.32
N ILE A 379 -3.40 -27.84 -2.52
CA ILE A 379 -4.58 -28.48 -1.92
C ILE A 379 -5.37 -27.49 -1.07
N ASN A 380 -4.68 -26.74 -0.20
CA ASN A 380 -5.31 -25.74 0.65
C ASN A 380 -5.85 -24.55 -0.13
N SER A 381 -5.23 -24.19 -1.26
CA SER A 381 -5.75 -23.16 -2.16
C SER A 381 -7.06 -23.58 -2.82
N ILE A 382 -7.13 -24.81 -3.33
CA ILE A 382 -8.36 -25.38 -3.90
C ILE A 382 -9.50 -25.36 -2.86
N ARG A 383 -9.15 -25.62 -1.59
CA ARG A 383 -10.10 -25.60 -0.46
C ARG A 383 -10.40 -24.23 0.12
N GLN A 384 -9.81 -23.15 -0.41
CA GLN A 384 -9.92 -21.80 0.15
C GLN A 384 -9.47 -21.71 1.63
N LYS A 385 -8.49 -22.54 2.00
CA LYS A 385 -7.97 -22.73 3.36
C LYS A 385 -6.45 -22.48 3.43
N VAL A 386 -5.95 -21.54 2.61
CA VAL A 386 -4.52 -21.20 2.46
C VAL A 386 -3.84 -20.77 3.77
N ILE A 387 -4.63 -20.37 4.77
CA ILE A 387 -4.14 -20.03 6.10
C ILE A 387 -3.40 -21.20 6.78
N TYR A 388 -3.81 -22.46 6.58
CA TYR A 388 -3.13 -23.59 7.22
C TYR A 388 -1.72 -23.83 6.68
N SER A 389 -1.53 -23.76 5.35
CA SER A 389 -0.18 -23.83 4.76
C SER A 389 0.69 -22.66 5.20
N SER A 390 0.09 -21.48 5.37
CA SER A 390 0.80 -20.26 5.82
C SER A 390 1.23 -20.38 7.28
N LEU A 391 0.35 -20.85 8.17
CA LEU A 391 0.66 -21.10 9.58
C LEU A 391 1.71 -22.20 9.74
N LEU A 392 1.57 -23.29 8.99
CA LEU A 392 2.55 -24.39 8.98
C LEU A 392 3.94 -23.89 8.57
N SER A 393 4.02 -23.06 7.53
CA SER A 393 5.27 -22.42 7.11
C SER A 393 5.85 -21.52 8.20
N LEU A 394 5.00 -20.74 8.88
CA LEU A 394 5.46 -19.85 9.97
C LEU A 394 6.04 -20.64 11.15
N VAL A 395 5.32 -21.68 11.61
CA VAL A 395 5.80 -22.57 12.68
C VAL A 395 7.10 -23.24 12.29
N PHE A 396 7.20 -23.73 11.05
CA PHE A 396 8.43 -24.30 10.51
C PHE A 396 9.59 -23.30 10.53
N ASN A 397 9.39 -22.07 10.06
CA ASN A 397 10.46 -21.08 10.01
C ASN A 397 10.93 -20.67 11.41
N LEU A 398 10.03 -20.57 12.39
CA LEU A 398 10.39 -20.34 13.79
C LEU A 398 11.23 -21.50 14.34
N PHE A 399 10.77 -22.73 14.12
CA PHE A 399 11.50 -23.94 14.53
C PHE A 399 12.87 -24.04 13.86
N PHE A 400 12.94 -23.80 12.55
CA PHE A 400 14.17 -23.83 11.74
C PHE A 400 15.21 -22.84 12.28
N VAL A 401 14.81 -21.59 12.53
CA VAL A 401 15.71 -20.56 13.08
C VAL A 401 16.16 -20.94 14.49
N ALA A 402 15.24 -21.36 15.35
CA ALA A 402 15.56 -21.77 16.71
C ALA A 402 16.54 -22.96 16.73
N LEU A 403 16.30 -23.98 15.89
CA LEU A 403 17.13 -25.18 15.83
C LEU A 403 18.55 -24.86 15.37
N ILE A 404 18.71 -24.00 14.36
CA ILE A 404 20.04 -23.55 13.93
C ILE A 404 20.78 -22.82 15.06
N MET A 405 20.09 -21.90 15.75
CA MET A 405 20.69 -21.16 16.86
C MET A 405 21.11 -22.10 17.99
N ILE A 406 20.25 -23.05 18.37
CA ILE A 406 20.53 -24.05 19.43
C ILE A 406 21.72 -24.93 19.04
N PHE A 407 21.71 -25.51 17.84
CA PHE A 407 22.80 -26.38 17.39
C PHE A 407 24.13 -25.63 17.34
N TYR A 408 24.14 -24.38 16.86
CA TYR A 408 25.35 -23.59 16.88
C TYR A 408 25.83 -23.29 18.32
N LEU A 409 24.92 -22.94 19.24
CA LEU A 409 25.30 -22.67 20.64
C LEU A 409 25.87 -23.90 21.35
N LEU A 410 25.38 -25.10 21.02
CA LEU A 410 25.84 -26.37 21.60
C LEU A 410 27.20 -26.80 21.03
N PHE A 411 27.37 -26.77 19.72
CA PHE A 411 28.52 -27.38 19.04
C PHE A 411 29.57 -26.38 18.53
N LYS A 412 29.22 -25.08 18.45
CA LYS A 412 30.08 -23.95 18.04
C LYS A 412 30.84 -24.17 16.73
N ASN A 413 30.23 -24.89 15.77
CA ASN A 413 30.82 -25.13 14.46
C ASN A 413 29.79 -25.00 13.34
N LEU A 414 30.28 -24.79 12.12
CA LEU A 414 29.44 -24.57 10.94
C LEU A 414 28.70 -25.86 10.50
N SER A 415 29.29 -27.03 10.71
CA SER A 415 28.67 -28.32 10.38
C SER A 415 27.36 -28.55 11.14
N ALA A 416 27.30 -28.17 12.42
CA ALA A 416 26.11 -28.26 13.24
C ALA A 416 24.94 -27.40 12.70
N ILE A 417 25.24 -26.24 12.10
CA ILE A 417 24.22 -25.42 11.43
C ILE A 417 23.60 -26.20 10.28
N PHE A 418 24.40 -26.83 9.42
CA PHE A 418 23.88 -27.59 8.28
C PHE A 418 23.19 -28.89 8.68
N GLN A 419 23.60 -29.52 9.77
CA GLN A 419 22.85 -30.64 10.36
C GLN A 419 21.47 -30.19 10.85
N ALA A 420 21.37 -29.04 11.53
CA ALA A 420 20.08 -28.46 11.91
C ALA A 420 19.21 -28.09 10.70
N VAL A 421 19.81 -27.59 9.62
CA VAL A 421 19.13 -27.36 8.34
C VAL A 421 18.52 -28.66 7.82
N PHE A 422 19.31 -29.73 7.71
CA PHE A 422 18.85 -31.03 7.23
C PHE A 422 17.71 -31.58 8.09
N ILE A 423 17.90 -31.63 9.42
CA ILE A 423 16.87 -32.13 10.36
C ILE A 423 15.57 -31.34 10.21
N SER A 424 15.66 -30.01 10.16
CA SER A 424 14.47 -29.15 10.02
C SER A 424 13.72 -29.42 8.72
N PHE A 425 14.43 -29.44 7.59
CA PHE A 425 13.79 -29.65 6.29
C PHE A 425 13.29 -31.08 6.09
N PHE A 426 13.94 -32.07 6.70
CA PHE A 426 13.48 -33.46 6.72
C PHE A 426 12.20 -33.63 7.55
N LEU A 427 12.12 -33.04 8.75
CA LEU A 427 10.89 -33.03 9.54
C LEU A 427 9.75 -32.29 8.82
N TYR A 428 10.06 -31.16 8.19
CA TYR A 428 9.09 -30.41 7.38
C TYR A 428 8.60 -31.22 6.17
N PHE A 429 9.50 -31.97 5.52
CA PHE A 429 9.18 -32.89 4.44
C PHE A 429 8.20 -33.97 4.93
N LEU A 430 8.49 -34.65 6.03
CA LEU A 430 7.65 -35.70 6.60
C LEU A 430 6.27 -35.17 6.97
N LEU A 431 6.21 -34.04 7.66
CA LEU A 431 4.95 -33.43 8.10
C LEU A 431 4.05 -33.07 6.90
N ASN A 432 4.60 -32.40 5.88
CA ASN A 432 3.82 -32.08 4.68
C ASN A 432 3.44 -33.35 3.91
N TYR A 433 4.31 -34.36 3.84
CA TYR A 433 3.99 -35.65 3.21
C TYR A 433 2.77 -36.30 3.86
N PHE A 434 2.73 -36.42 5.19
CA PHE A 434 1.59 -37.03 5.89
C PHE A 434 0.31 -36.21 5.73
N LEU A 435 0.41 -34.88 5.75
CA LEU A 435 -0.73 -33.99 5.51
C LEU A 435 -1.28 -34.16 4.08
N VAL A 436 -0.41 -34.18 3.06
CA VAL A 436 -0.83 -34.41 1.68
C VAL A 436 -1.42 -35.81 1.52
N LYS A 437 -0.77 -36.85 2.08
CA LYS A 437 -1.24 -38.24 2.03
C LYS A 437 -2.64 -38.40 2.62
N LYS A 438 -2.93 -37.73 3.75
CA LYS A 438 -4.26 -37.71 4.36
C LYS A 438 -5.34 -37.20 3.41
N GLU A 439 -5.01 -36.25 2.55
CA GLU A 439 -5.96 -35.62 1.63
C GLU A 439 -6.17 -36.41 0.34
N ILE A 440 -5.10 -37.00 -0.20
CA ILE A 440 -5.17 -37.78 -1.44
C ILE A 440 -5.56 -39.24 -1.22
N GLY A 441 -5.50 -39.76 0.02
CA GLY A 441 -5.80 -41.15 0.34
C GLY A 441 -4.71 -42.13 -0.11
N ARG A 442 -5.09 -43.21 -0.80
CA ARG A 442 -4.13 -44.20 -1.34
C ARG A 442 -3.43 -43.65 -2.58
N TRP A 443 -2.12 -43.88 -2.66
CA TRP A 443 -1.33 -43.55 -3.84
C TRP A 443 -1.79 -44.36 -5.06
N GLN A 444 -2.14 -43.67 -6.13
CA GLN A 444 -2.40 -44.26 -7.43
C GLN A 444 -1.38 -43.70 -8.42
N TRP A 445 -0.39 -44.50 -8.79
CA TRP A 445 0.64 -44.11 -9.74
C TRP A 445 0.01 -43.75 -11.08
N GLN A 446 0.17 -42.50 -11.51
CA GLN A 446 -0.35 -42.01 -12.79
C GLN A 446 0.69 -41.12 -13.47
N MET A 447 1.29 -41.63 -14.54
CA MET A 447 2.16 -40.88 -15.42
C MET A 447 1.37 -40.47 -16.66
N ASP A 448 1.35 -39.17 -16.96
CA ASP A 448 0.66 -38.62 -18.12
C ASP A 448 1.58 -37.59 -18.77
N PHE A 449 2.40 -38.06 -19.71
CA PHE A 449 3.41 -37.24 -20.37
C PHE A 449 2.80 -36.08 -21.16
N SER A 450 1.59 -36.25 -21.70
CA SER A 450 0.88 -35.18 -22.40
C SER A 450 0.52 -34.04 -21.43
N PHE A 451 -0.10 -34.40 -20.30
CA PHE A 451 -0.43 -33.45 -19.24
C PHE A 451 0.82 -32.76 -18.67
N TRP A 452 1.91 -33.51 -18.44
CA TRP A 452 3.16 -32.96 -17.93
C TRP A 452 3.80 -31.97 -18.91
N THR A 453 3.81 -32.31 -20.20
CA THR A 453 4.37 -31.46 -21.25
C THR A 453 3.59 -30.14 -21.37
N GLU A 454 2.27 -30.17 -21.22
CA GLU A 454 1.43 -28.96 -21.23
C GLU A 454 1.81 -27.99 -20.09
N ILE A 455 1.98 -28.53 -18.87
CA ILE A 455 2.36 -27.74 -17.69
C ILE A 455 3.72 -27.06 -17.88
N ILE A 456 4.70 -27.83 -18.35
CA ILE A 456 6.07 -27.35 -18.56
C ILE A 456 6.09 -26.28 -19.65
N LYS A 457 5.41 -26.50 -20.78
CA LYS A 457 5.34 -25.51 -21.88
C LYS A 457 4.73 -24.18 -21.42
N LYS A 458 3.65 -24.22 -20.63
CA LYS A 458 3.01 -23.01 -20.09
C LYS A 458 3.88 -22.25 -19.08
N SER A 459 4.79 -22.95 -18.42
CA SER A 459 5.58 -22.39 -17.31
C SER A 459 7.03 -22.03 -17.68
N LEU A 460 7.54 -22.54 -18.80
CA LEU A 460 8.94 -22.45 -19.20
C LEU A 460 9.47 -21.02 -19.20
N ILE A 461 8.70 -20.06 -19.72
CA ILE A 461 9.12 -18.65 -19.76
C ILE A 461 9.37 -18.07 -18.37
N PHE A 462 8.55 -18.45 -17.38
CA PHE A 462 8.70 -17.99 -16.00
C PHE A 462 9.85 -18.70 -15.29
N VAL A 463 10.10 -19.97 -15.61
CA VAL A 463 11.29 -20.70 -15.16
C VAL A 463 12.55 -20.00 -15.66
N LEU A 464 12.62 -19.65 -16.94
CA LEU A 464 13.77 -18.94 -17.52
C LEU A 464 13.95 -17.54 -16.90
N ILE A 465 12.86 -16.79 -16.70
CA ILE A 465 12.91 -15.49 -16.00
C ILE A 465 13.48 -15.66 -14.59
N SER A 466 13.00 -16.65 -13.83
CA SER A 466 13.47 -16.94 -12.47
C SER A 466 14.92 -17.42 -12.44
N PHE A 467 15.34 -18.20 -13.44
CA PHE A 467 16.72 -18.65 -13.63
C PHE A 467 17.68 -17.48 -13.86
N PHE A 468 17.44 -16.65 -14.86
CA PHE A 468 18.31 -15.50 -15.13
C PHE A 468 18.26 -14.46 -14.00
N ALA A 469 17.12 -14.30 -13.32
CA ALA A 469 17.08 -13.52 -12.08
C ALA A 469 17.98 -14.12 -10.97
N SER A 470 18.02 -15.45 -10.83
CA SER A 470 18.91 -16.11 -9.86
C SER A 470 20.38 -15.97 -10.24
N VAL A 471 20.74 -16.11 -11.52
CA VAL A 471 22.10 -15.88 -12.03
C VAL A 471 22.55 -14.46 -11.65
N ARG A 472 21.72 -13.46 -11.92
CA ARG A 472 21.98 -12.06 -11.58
C ARG A 472 22.29 -11.83 -10.10
N TYR A 473 21.60 -12.54 -9.20
CA TYR A 473 21.70 -12.34 -7.75
C TYR A 473 22.75 -13.22 -7.05
N LYS A 474 23.24 -14.27 -7.71
CA LYS A 474 24.07 -15.30 -7.03
C LYS A 474 25.37 -15.61 -7.74
N ALA A 475 25.51 -15.33 -9.04
CA ALA A 475 26.72 -15.71 -9.79
C ALA A 475 27.96 -14.97 -9.28
N ASP A 476 27.80 -13.73 -8.85
CA ASP A 476 28.82 -12.91 -8.21
C ASP A 476 29.41 -13.54 -6.95
N VAL A 477 28.60 -14.18 -6.11
CA VAL A 477 29.05 -14.92 -4.92
C VAL A 477 29.99 -16.07 -5.28
N PHE A 478 29.72 -16.79 -6.37
CA PHE A 478 30.59 -17.87 -6.85
C PHE A 478 31.91 -17.34 -7.40
N LEU A 479 31.84 -16.31 -8.25
CA LEU A 479 33.03 -15.67 -8.81
C LEU A 479 33.89 -15.06 -7.71
N LEU A 480 33.28 -14.43 -6.71
CA LEU A 480 33.98 -13.85 -5.58
C LEU A 480 34.67 -14.92 -4.74
N ASN A 481 33.99 -16.04 -4.46
CA ASN A 481 34.64 -17.18 -3.77
C ASN A 481 35.83 -17.72 -4.56
N PHE A 482 35.67 -17.85 -5.89
CA PHE A 482 36.70 -18.42 -6.76
C PHE A 482 37.98 -17.58 -6.78
N PHE A 483 37.84 -16.24 -6.88
CA PHE A 483 39.00 -15.35 -6.99
C PHE A 483 39.53 -14.82 -5.65
N GLN A 484 38.69 -14.67 -4.64
CA GLN A 484 39.02 -13.94 -3.40
C GLN A 484 38.77 -14.76 -2.12
N GLY A 485 38.17 -15.95 -2.24
CA GLY A 485 37.87 -16.83 -1.11
C GLY A 485 36.60 -16.47 -0.34
N SER A 486 36.28 -17.29 0.66
CA SER A 486 35.02 -17.22 1.41
C SER A 486 34.92 -16.00 2.31
N GLU A 487 36.03 -15.43 2.77
CA GLU A 487 36.01 -14.22 3.60
C GLU A 487 35.41 -13.02 2.85
N ALA A 488 35.86 -12.78 1.61
CA ALA A 488 35.31 -11.75 0.75
C ALA A 488 33.81 -11.95 0.49
N VAL A 489 33.39 -13.21 0.30
CA VAL A 489 31.98 -13.59 0.15
C VAL A 489 31.17 -13.22 1.39
N GLY A 490 31.69 -13.50 2.58
CA GLY A 490 31.02 -13.18 3.84
C GLY A 490 30.85 -11.68 4.05
N LEU A 491 31.88 -10.89 3.73
CA LEU A 491 31.83 -9.42 3.80
C LEU A 491 30.82 -8.84 2.80
N TYR A 492 30.87 -9.28 1.54
CA TYR A 492 29.91 -8.86 0.52
C TYR A 492 28.47 -9.24 0.89
N SER A 493 28.24 -10.52 1.17
CA SER A 493 26.89 -11.07 1.37
C SER A 493 26.22 -10.48 2.62
N SER A 494 26.97 -10.20 3.68
CA SER A 494 26.43 -9.55 4.88
C SER A 494 25.99 -8.12 4.61
N GLY A 495 26.73 -7.35 3.80
CA GLY A 495 26.29 -6.03 3.34
C GLY A 495 25.05 -6.11 2.44
N TYR A 496 24.99 -7.12 1.57
CA TYR A 496 23.87 -7.36 0.66
C TYR A 496 22.54 -7.62 1.38
N LYS A 497 22.57 -8.24 2.56
CA LYS A 497 21.36 -8.58 3.34
C LYS A 497 20.45 -7.38 3.66
N PHE A 498 21.02 -6.18 3.80
CA PHE A 498 20.23 -4.97 4.05
C PHE A 498 19.48 -4.48 2.81
N LEU A 499 20.08 -4.60 1.62
CA LEU A 499 19.37 -4.36 0.37
C LEU A 499 18.27 -5.41 0.19
N GLU A 500 18.58 -6.70 0.40
CA GLU A 500 17.61 -7.80 0.28
C GLU A 500 16.38 -7.59 1.18
N ALA A 501 16.60 -7.17 2.43
CA ALA A 501 15.53 -6.81 3.36
C ALA A 501 14.65 -5.67 2.82
N SER A 502 15.25 -4.65 2.20
CA SER A 502 14.55 -3.49 1.63
C SER A 502 13.73 -3.86 0.38
N VAL A 503 14.18 -4.84 -0.41
CA VAL A 503 13.48 -5.32 -1.62
C VAL A 503 12.16 -6.03 -1.29
N LEU A 504 11.90 -6.42 -0.03
CA LEU A 504 10.58 -6.93 0.39
C LEU A 504 9.44 -6.00 -0.04
N ILE A 505 9.65 -4.69 0.08
CA ILE A 505 8.65 -3.68 -0.28
C ILE A 505 8.29 -3.78 -1.78
N ALA A 506 9.28 -4.00 -2.64
CA ALA A 506 9.06 -4.22 -4.07
C ALA A 506 8.27 -5.50 -4.33
N GLY A 507 8.55 -6.58 -3.60
CA GLY A 507 7.78 -7.83 -3.67
C GLY A 507 6.31 -7.64 -3.29
N SER A 508 6.04 -6.97 -2.17
CA SER A 508 4.67 -6.63 -1.73
C SER A 508 3.95 -5.71 -2.72
N TYR A 509 4.68 -4.75 -3.30
CA TYR A 509 4.17 -3.93 -4.38
C TYR A 509 3.79 -4.77 -5.61
N ASN A 510 4.64 -5.69 -6.07
CA ASN A 510 4.35 -6.51 -7.26
C ASN A 510 3.08 -7.35 -7.10
N ILE A 511 2.93 -7.99 -5.94
CA ILE A 511 1.73 -8.81 -5.63
C ILE A 511 0.45 -7.98 -5.66
N THR A 512 0.49 -6.74 -5.15
CA THR A 512 -0.68 -5.85 -5.09
C THR A 512 -0.96 -5.11 -6.39
N ALA A 513 0.10 -4.73 -7.10
CA ALA A 513 0.01 -3.92 -8.30
C ALA A 513 -0.40 -4.75 -9.52
N MET A 514 0.11 -5.99 -9.66
CA MET A 514 -0.08 -6.80 -10.85
C MET A 514 -1.56 -7.00 -11.25
N PRO A 515 -2.50 -7.33 -10.33
CA PRO A 515 -3.93 -7.41 -10.68
C PRO A 515 -4.53 -6.09 -11.18
N ILE A 516 -4.06 -4.95 -10.63
CA ILE A 516 -4.51 -3.61 -11.04
C ILE A 516 -3.99 -3.29 -12.44
N PHE A 517 -2.71 -3.57 -12.70
CA PHE A 517 -2.11 -3.42 -14.03
C PHE A 517 -2.84 -4.29 -15.07
N SER A 518 -3.13 -5.55 -14.74
CA SER A 518 -3.89 -6.45 -15.62
C SER A 518 -5.31 -5.93 -15.90
N LYS A 519 -6.02 -5.40 -14.88
CA LYS A 519 -7.35 -4.80 -15.06
C LYS A 519 -7.34 -3.55 -15.93
N LEU A 520 -6.29 -2.73 -15.82
CA LEU A 520 -6.12 -1.49 -16.58
C LEU A 520 -5.44 -1.70 -17.94
N SER A 521 -5.05 -2.93 -18.29
CA SER A 521 -4.25 -3.26 -19.48
C SER A 521 -4.82 -2.71 -20.79
N LYS A 522 -6.16 -2.60 -20.89
CA LYS A 522 -6.87 -2.09 -22.08
C LYS A 522 -7.00 -0.56 -22.12
N ASP A 523 -6.86 0.15 -20.99
CA ASP A 523 -6.97 1.61 -20.91
C ASP A 523 -5.58 2.23 -20.66
N LEU A 524 -4.89 2.57 -21.75
CA LEU A 524 -3.54 3.14 -21.72
C LEU A 524 -3.45 4.46 -20.94
N ASN A 525 -4.52 5.27 -20.95
CA ASN A 525 -4.56 6.54 -20.22
C ASN A 525 -4.63 6.31 -18.71
N ALA A 526 -5.50 5.41 -18.25
CA ALA A 526 -5.58 5.03 -16.85
C ALA A 526 -4.28 4.36 -16.38
N LEU A 527 -3.69 3.52 -17.23
CA LEU A 527 -2.44 2.83 -16.94
C LEU A 527 -1.25 3.78 -16.88
N ARG A 528 -1.17 4.80 -17.75
CA ARG A 528 -0.18 5.89 -17.66
C ARG A 528 -0.33 6.69 -16.36
N LYS A 529 -1.56 7.01 -15.95
CA LYS A 529 -1.83 7.66 -14.66
C LYS A 529 -1.40 6.78 -13.49
N LYS A 530 -1.64 5.47 -13.56
CA LYS A 530 -1.19 4.48 -12.56
C LYS A 530 0.33 4.45 -12.46
N ILE A 531 1.05 4.30 -13.57
CA ILE A 531 2.52 4.32 -13.62
C ILE A 531 3.07 5.61 -13.02
N LYS A 532 2.54 6.77 -13.42
CA LYS A 532 3.00 8.07 -12.89
C LYS A 532 2.80 8.16 -11.37
N LYS A 533 1.66 7.70 -10.87
CA LYS A 533 1.37 7.67 -9.42
C LYS A 533 2.31 6.72 -8.67
N ASP A 534 2.50 5.51 -9.18
CA ASP A 534 3.37 4.50 -8.56
C ASP A 534 4.84 4.93 -8.59
N TYR A 535 5.27 5.57 -9.68
CA TYR A 535 6.61 6.12 -9.82
C TYR A 535 6.92 7.12 -8.71
N TYR A 536 6.07 8.14 -8.52
CA TYR A 536 6.31 9.11 -7.44
C TYR A 536 6.27 8.47 -6.05
N LEU A 537 5.32 7.54 -5.81
CA LEU A 537 5.22 6.85 -4.53
C LEU A 537 6.48 6.03 -4.23
N LEU A 538 6.91 5.20 -5.17
CA LEU A 538 8.04 4.30 -4.99
C LEU A 538 9.37 5.05 -5.03
N MET A 539 9.51 6.13 -5.79
CA MET A 539 10.68 6.99 -5.72
C MET A 539 10.80 7.69 -4.38
N PHE A 540 9.70 8.25 -3.86
CA PHE A 540 9.69 8.85 -2.52
C PHE A 540 10.08 7.82 -1.45
N LEU A 541 9.50 6.62 -1.50
CA LEU A 541 9.77 5.56 -0.53
C LEU A 541 11.21 5.05 -0.62
N SER A 542 11.69 4.73 -1.81
CA SER A 542 13.07 4.22 -2.01
C SER A 542 14.11 5.27 -1.64
N LEU A 543 13.95 6.54 -2.03
CA LEU A 543 14.87 7.61 -1.64
C LEU A 543 14.86 7.84 -0.13
N SER A 544 13.68 7.79 0.52
CA SER A 544 13.59 7.90 1.99
C SER A 544 14.35 6.77 2.68
N ILE A 545 14.25 5.53 2.17
CA ILE A 545 14.99 4.38 2.68
C ILE A 545 16.49 4.55 2.41
N VAL A 546 16.89 4.94 1.19
CA VAL A 546 18.29 5.14 0.81
C VAL A 546 18.95 6.18 1.71
N PHE A 547 18.38 7.38 1.83
CA PHE A 547 18.96 8.44 2.65
C PHE A 547 18.90 8.09 4.15
N GLY A 548 17.77 7.57 4.63
CA GLY A 548 17.64 7.12 6.02
C GLY A 548 18.68 6.06 6.37
N PHE A 549 18.84 5.04 5.52
CA PHE A 549 19.83 3.99 5.70
C PHE A 549 21.25 4.52 5.59
N TYR A 550 21.56 5.35 4.59
CA TYR A 550 22.90 5.89 4.37
C TYR A 550 23.41 6.72 5.56
N PHE A 551 22.54 7.56 6.16
CA PHE A 551 22.89 8.40 7.30
C PHE A 551 22.85 7.65 8.64
N LEU A 552 21.94 6.70 8.83
CA LEU A 552 21.80 5.96 10.10
C LEU A 552 22.72 4.73 10.19
N SER A 553 23.14 4.17 9.06
CA SER A 553 23.97 2.95 9.02
C SER A 553 25.30 3.06 9.78
N PRO A 554 26.04 4.19 9.81
CA PRO A 554 27.25 4.29 10.63
C PRO A 554 26.97 4.18 12.14
N LEU A 555 25.75 4.48 12.59
CA LEU A 555 25.35 4.36 14.00
C LEU A 555 24.82 2.95 14.31
N ILE A 556 24.00 2.39 13.42
CA ILE A 556 23.26 1.15 13.66
C ILE A 556 24.09 -0.09 13.32
N LEU A 557 24.79 -0.10 12.17
CA LEU A 557 25.43 -1.30 11.65
C LEU A 557 26.62 -1.80 12.48
N PRO A 558 27.46 -0.96 13.11
CA PRO A 558 28.51 -1.46 14.01
C PRO A 558 27.94 -2.28 15.18
N ILE A 559 26.79 -1.89 15.72
CA ILE A 559 26.10 -2.59 16.82
C ILE A 559 25.53 -3.95 16.36
N LEU A 560 25.06 -3.99 15.11
CA LEU A 560 24.44 -5.17 14.53
C LEU A 560 25.46 -6.20 14.02
N LEU A 561 26.47 -5.77 13.28
CA LEU A 561 27.43 -6.63 12.58
C LEU A 561 28.72 -6.87 13.38
N GLY A 562 29.09 -5.96 14.28
CA GLY A 562 30.36 -5.99 15.01
C GLY A 562 31.57 -5.58 14.17
N GLU A 563 32.73 -5.45 14.82
CA GLU A 563 33.97 -4.91 14.22
C GLU A 563 34.55 -5.81 13.11
N ARG A 564 34.28 -7.12 13.16
CA ARG A 564 34.77 -8.08 12.15
C ARG A 564 34.15 -7.88 10.76
N TYR A 565 33.08 -7.09 10.66
CA TYR A 565 32.31 -6.85 9.43
C TYR A 565 32.28 -5.37 9.04
N LEU A 566 33.30 -4.59 9.43
CA LEU A 566 33.39 -3.16 9.09
C LEU A 566 33.30 -2.91 7.57
N ALA A 567 33.97 -3.73 6.75
CA ALA A 567 33.88 -3.62 5.28
C ALA A 567 32.43 -3.72 4.78
N SER A 568 31.64 -4.64 5.34
CA SER A 568 30.23 -4.84 5.00
C SER A 568 29.37 -3.59 5.21
N ILE A 569 29.72 -2.76 6.19
CA ILE A 569 29.02 -1.49 6.47
C ILE A 569 29.17 -0.54 5.29
N TYR A 570 30.39 -0.38 4.77
CA TYR A 570 30.65 0.47 3.60
C TYR A 570 29.99 -0.08 2.35
N LEU A 571 30.03 -1.39 2.14
CA LEU A 571 29.36 -2.04 1.01
C LEU A 571 27.85 -1.85 1.05
N ALA A 572 27.21 -2.06 2.20
CA ALA A 572 25.76 -1.87 2.37
C ALA A 572 25.34 -0.42 2.06
N ARG A 573 26.15 0.56 2.48
CA ARG A 573 25.90 1.99 2.25
C ARG A 573 25.90 2.39 0.78
N LEU A 574 26.77 1.78 -0.03
CA LEU A 574 26.76 2.01 -1.47
C LEU A 574 25.67 1.20 -2.16
N LEU A 575 25.55 -0.08 -1.81
CA LEU A 575 24.65 -1.01 -2.48
C LEU A 575 23.17 -0.60 -2.34
N ILE A 576 22.79 0.07 -1.24
CA ILE A 576 21.41 0.53 -1.06
C ILE A 576 20.93 1.47 -2.18
N PHE A 577 21.84 2.16 -2.88
CA PHE A 577 21.50 3.02 -4.03
C PHE A 577 20.98 2.24 -5.24
N ALA A 578 21.05 0.90 -5.26
CA ALA A 578 20.33 0.08 -6.24
C ALA A 578 18.80 0.12 -6.04
N LEU A 579 18.32 0.40 -4.82
CA LEU A 579 16.92 0.28 -4.43
C LEU A 579 15.93 1.11 -5.28
N PRO A 580 16.19 2.40 -5.61
CA PRO A 580 15.29 3.18 -6.46
C PRO A 580 15.10 2.56 -7.85
N PHE A 581 16.18 2.01 -8.42
CA PHE A 581 16.13 1.35 -9.73
C PHE A 581 15.36 0.02 -9.67
N ILE A 582 15.55 -0.78 -8.61
CA ILE A 582 14.75 -1.99 -8.37
C ILE A 582 13.25 -1.67 -8.30
N PHE A 583 12.90 -0.57 -7.65
CA PHE A 583 11.51 -0.14 -7.52
C PHE A 583 10.93 0.33 -8.85
N ILE A 584 11.70 1.06 -9.66
CA ILE A 584 11.28 1.42 -11.04
C ILE A 584 11.11 0.17 -11.90
N ASN A 585 12.07 -0.76 -11.85
CA ASN A 585 12.01 -2.04 -12.57
C ASN A 585 10.78 -2.86 -12.18
N SER A 586 10.36 -2.79 -10.92
CA SER A 586 9.12 -3.41 -10.45
C SER A 586 7.87 -2.84 -11.15
N ILE A 587 7.80 -1.52 -11.35
CA ILE A 587 6.71 -0.89 -12.12
C ILE A 587 6.75 -1.36 -13.57
N PHE A 588 7.94 -1.34 -14.18
CA PHE A 588 8.15 -1.68 -15.59
C PHE A 588 7.85 -3.15 -15.90
N PHE A 589 8.27 -4.07 -15.05
CA PHE A 589 7.98 -5.48 -15.22
C PHE A 589 6.49 -5.77 -15.07
N ASN A 590 5.80 -5.19 -14.07
CA ASN A 590 4.34 -5.34 -13.95
C ASN A 590 3.60 -4.83 -15.19
N PHE A 591 4.06 -3.70 -15.77
CA PHE A 591 3.53 -3.20 -17.03
C PHE A 591 3.74 -4.22 -18.16
N LEU A 592 4.97 -4.70 -18.37
CA LEU A 592 5.29 -5.64 -19.46
C LEU A 592 4.52 -6.95 -19.32
N TYR A 593 4.38 -7.46 -18.09
CA TYR A 593 3.55 -8.63 -17.82
C TYR A 593 2.07 -8.37 -18.11
N SER A 594 1.53 -7.20 -17.73
CA SER A 594 0.11 -6.87 -18.00
C SER A 594 -0.21 -6.65 -19.48
N GLN A 595 0.81 -6.49 -20.31
CA GLN A 595 0.70 -6.33 -21.77
C GLN A 595 1.02 -7.63 -22.51
N ASP A 596 1.05 -8.77 -21.80
CA ASP A 596 1.39 -10.09 -22.33
C ASP A 596 2.77 -10.15 -23.03
N ARG A 597 3.76 -9.43 -22.47
CA ARG A 597 5.15 -9.39 -22.98
C ARG A 597 6.21 -9.90 -22.00
N PRO A 598 6.05 -11.07 -21.35
CA PRO A 598 7.08 -11.64 -20.49
C PRO A 598 8.40 -11.91 -21.23
N GLN A 599 8.39 -12.08 -22.56
CA GLN A 599 9.61 -12.28 -23.35
C GLN A 599 10.54 -11.06 -23.28
N LYS A 600 9.99 -9.86 -23.15
CA LYS A 600 10.79 -8.63 -23.01
C LYS A 600 11.46 -8.56 -21.65
N VAL A 601 10.77 -9.01 -20.59
CA VAL A 601 11.38 -9.13 -19.26
C VAL A 601 12.53 -10.16 -19.28
N LEU A 602 12.29 -11.33 -19.88
CA LEU A 602 13.33 -12.36 -20.05
C LEU A 602 14.55 -11.81 -20.80
N PHE A 603 14.34 -11.11 -21.92
CA PHE A 603 15.42 -10.51 -22.70
C PHE A 603 16.27 -9.53 -21.89
N VAL A 604 15.64 -8.66 -21.10
CA VAL A 604 16.37 -7.72 -20.21
C VAL A 604 17.19 -8.48 -19.17
N LEU A 605 16.61 -9.51 -18.54
CA LEU A 605 17.30 -10.32 -17.52
C LEU A 605 18.47 -11.11 -18.10
N ILE A 606 18.36 -11.62 -19.32
CA ILE A 606 19.45 -12.31 -20.02
C ILE A 606 20.62 -11.33 -20.21
N ILE A 607 20.37 -10.16 -20.79
CA ILE A 607 21.43 -9.16 -21.02
C ILE A 607 22.10 -8.78 -19.71
N GLN A 608 21.31 -8.49 -18.68
CA GLN A 608 21.84 -8.10 -17.38
C GLN A 608 22.69 -9.23 -16.79
N ALA A 609 22.22 -10.49 -16.84
CA ALA A 609 22.92 -11.63 -16.25
C ALA A 609 24.29 -11.84 -16.92
N PHE A 610 24.35 -11.79 -18.25
CA PHE A 610 25.62 -11.88 -18.98
C PHE A 610 26.54 -10.71 -18.70
N LEU A 611 26.02 -9.48 -18.72
CA LEU A 611 26.79 -8.29 -18.39
C LEU A 611 27.37 -8.38 -16.97
N SER A 612 26.56 -8.79 -16.00
CA SER A 612 26.98 -8.97 -14.61
C SER A 612 28.12 -9.98 -14.50
N LEU A 613 27.99 -11.12 -15.19
CA LEU A 613 29.02 -12.17 -15.25
C LEU A 613 30.32 -11.64 -15.86
N ILE A 614 30.26 -10.98 -17.01
CA ILE A 614 31.44 -10.45 -17.72
C ILE A 614 32.16 -9.40 -16.86
N LEU A 615 31.41 -8.41 -16.35
CA LEU A 615 32.01 -7.35 -15.54
C LEU A 615 32.62 -7.92 -14.26
N ASN A 616 31.94 -8.84 -13.57
CA ASN A 616 32.49 -9.45 -12.37
C ASN A 616 33.71 -10.34 -12.64
N LEU A 617 33.74 -11.08 -13.76
CA LEU A 617 34.93 -11.83 -14.18
C LEU A 617 36.16 -10.92 -14.37
N VAL A 618 35.95 -9.72 -14.92
CA VAL A 618 37.03 -8.76 -15.20
C VAL A 618 37.45 -7.98 -13.94
N PHE A 619 36.51 -7.57 -13.09
CA PHE A 619 36.76 -6.61 -12.02
C PHE A 619 36.93 -7.25 -10.63
N ILE A 620 36.37 -8.42 -10.35
CA ILE A 620 36.60 -9.10 -9.06
C ILE A 620 38.09 -9.31 -8.76
N PRO A 621 38.94 -9.75 -9.70
CA PRO A 621 40.37 -9.90 -9.43
C PRO A 621 41.08 -8.58 -9.07
N LYS A 622 40.54 -7.43 -9.51
CA LYS A 622 41.16 -6.11 -9.35
C LYS A 622 40.69 -5.37 -8.10
N ILE A 623 39.39 -5.45 -7.80
CA ILE A 623 38.74 -4.66 -6.73
C ILE A 623 37.91 -5.53 -5.77
N SER A 624 38.07 -6.85 -5.82
CA SER A 624 37.47 -7.81 -4.88
C SER A 624 35.94 -7.60 -4.73
N TYR A 625 35.44 -7.61 -3.50
CA TYR A 625 34.04 -7.47 -3.14
C TYR A 625 33.40 -6.12 -3.51
N TRP A 626 34.17 -5.12 -3.95
CA TRP A 626 33.60 -3.88 -4.49
C TRP A 626 33.00 -4.06 -5.88
N SER A 627 33.53 -5.00 -6.69
CA SER A 627 33.01 -5.25 -8.04
C SER A 627 31.53 -5.64 -8.04
N PRO A 628 31.08 -6.66 -7.29
CA PRO A 628 29.67 -7.03 -7.24
C PRO A 628 28.73 -5.89 -6.84
N VAL A 629 29.19 -4.97 -5.98
CA VAL A 629 28.41 -3.79 -5.57
C VAL A 629 28.19 -2.84 -6.74
N TYR A 630 29.25 -2.43 -7.43
CA TYR A 630 29.13 -1.52 -8.58
C TYR A 630 28.36 -2.17 -9.74
N VAL A 631 28.65 -3.44 -10.02
CA VAL A 631 27.99 -4.20 -11.08
C VAL A 631 26.50 -4.37 -10.80
N SER A 632 26.10 -4.58 -9.54
CA SER A 632 24.68 -4.65 -9.15
C SER A 632 23.95 -3.33 -9.42
N ILE A 633 24.51 -2.20 -9.00
CA ILE A 633 23.91 -0.87 -9.22
C ILE A 633 23.80 -0.58 -10.72
N LEU A 634 24.90 -0.78 -11.47
CA LEU A 634 24.93 -0.58 -12.91
C LEU A 634 23.93 -1.50 -13.63
N GLY A 635 23.82 -2.75 -13.20
CA GLY A 635 22.87 -3.72 -13.74
C GLY A 635 21.41 -3.30 -13.58
N GLU A 636 21.05 -2.72 -12.43
CA GLU A 636 19.70 -2.19 -12.21
C GLU A 636 19.41 -0.96 -13.07
N ILE A 637 20.39 -0.06 -13.23
CA ILE A 637 20.29 1.11 -14.14
C ILE A 637 20.05 0.65 -15.58
N ILE A 638 20.84 -0.30 -16.07
CA ILE A 638 20.71 -0.84 -17.43
C ILE A 638 19.36 -1.53 -17.62
N THR A 639 18.88 -2.26 -16.60
CA THR A 639 17.55 -2.89 -16.60
C THR A 639 16.44 -1.83 -16.76
N VAL A 640 16.56 -0.68 -16.07
CA VAL A 640 15.62 0.44 -16.22
C VAL A 640 15.66 0.99 -17.65
N LEU A 641 16.85 1.25 -18.20
CA LEU A 641 17.01 1.82 -19.54
C LEU A 641 16.46 0.90 -20.64
N LEU A 642 16.78 -0.40 -20.58
CA LEU A 642 16.29 -1.39 -21.54
C LEU A 642 14.78 -1.59 -21.42
N SER A 643 14.25 -1.66 -20.20
CA SER A 643 12.81 -1.79 -19.97
C SER A 643 12.07 -0.55 -20.47
N PHE A 644 12.59 0.64 -20.22
CA PHE A 644 12.01 1.90 -20.71
C PHE A 644 11.91 1.92 -22.24
N LYS A 645 12.93 1.43 -22.96
CA LYS A 645 12.92 1.30 -24.43
C LYS A 645 11.74 0.46 -24.94
N PHE A 646 11.33 -0.58 -24.21
CA PHE A 646 10.18 -1.41 -24.59
C PHE A 646 8.83 -0.78 -24.21
N ILE A 647 8.80 0.03 -23.15
CA ILE A 647 7.58 0.61 -22.59
C ILE A 647 7.20 1.92 -23.30
N HIS A 648 8.18 2.79 -23.57
CA HIS A 648 7.96 4.12 -24.11
C HIS A 648 7.10 4.15 -25.40
N PRO A 649 7.31 3.28 -26.40
CA PRO A 649 6.50 3.26 -27.62
C PRO A 649 5.02 2.91 -27.38
N ILE A 650 4.72 2.16 -26.32
CA ILE A 650 3.35 1.70 -26.00
C ILE A 650 2.59 2.82 -25.29
N ILE A 651 3.25 3.56 -24.39
CA ILE A 651 2.63 4.66 -23.63
C ILE A 651 2.45 5.92 -24.48
N LYS A 652 3.20 6.06 -25.58
CA LYS A 652 3.12 7.19 -26.51
C LYS A 652 1.97 7.05 -27.53
N LYS A 653 1.52 5.82 -27.82
CA LYS A 653 0.30 5.54 -28.59
C LYS A 653 -0.92 5.80 -27.71
#